data_AF-I1PRA7-F1
#
_entry.id   AF-I1PRA7-F1
#
_cell.length_a   1.000
_cell.length_b   1.000
_cell.length_c   1.000
_cell.angle_alpha   90.00
_cell.angle_beta   90.00
_cell.angle_gamma   90.00
#
_symmetry.space_group_name_H-M   'P 1'
#
loop_
_entity.id
_entity.type
_entity.pdbx_description
1 polymer ?
#
loop_
_entity_poly.entity_id
_entity_poly.type
_entity_poly.pdbx_seq_one_letter_code
_entity_poly.pdbx_strand_id
1 'polypeptide(L)'
;IVHIHNQNPLHIGRRNSLSRAQQFINKWELQCMLLASFSLQIFLLFSSGFRKRHSSCVLSVLLWLAYLSADPVAVYVLGRLSLRASGSSDPRNQQQLVLFWAPFLLLHLGGQETMTAFSMEDNMLWKRHLLSLTTQMVTAIYVVSKQLQGNSRLVAPMVLVFVFGTAKYAERIWVLRRAGSVAPGTSSSTANLVSRASSNAVWDTQGYYSQLCYVIERKLERNFEFILAVANEGFRLSLSFFMDMTPSISLLPQDISEIKNSVEVFKSSEDIVHMAYKLAEINLSLIYDYLYTKFGTRHFHIVPVCNIFHLIIKIALISVALALFMRARAGQKAHDVVDVIISYILLVGAIVLEICSVFMSFISSCWAYKTIITLPLTCPLCQKFPGVIAALLSLVRHLHPDSRGEWSGKLAQNNMIEGCIREKQAGAGLLRRARRYIGIDDNKAIKRIGVSPEVKKLVLDKLLEIASTSRVLEWDLGVGRFRGQWAQWVVDAKEDHLCSAAQQVLQVSNIQGLEFVSSVLLWHIITDICLLVDEDEDGGAELRGPTRNLSEYTMYLIADCGVMAGSEGHFVLRKGCHEVLSWLREKGESGGDRRKVIEDIRNEDSSFFADNYYPVLDRARRVSSDLLVLEEPGDRWELIAAVWMEMLCHISYNCGAGFHAKQLTTGGEFVTHVKMLLFMLGVPFLRDVKEPLFYRAGNLYS
;
A
#
# COMPACT_ATOMS: atom_id res chain seq x y z
N ILE A 1 -11.46 -74.37 27.27
CA ILE A 1 -10.51 -73.27 26.98
C ILE A 1 -11.31 -72.16 26.33
N VAL A 2 -11.53 -71.11 27.10
CA VAL A 2 -12.27 -69.90 26.76
C VAL A 2 -11.40 -69.07 25.82
N HIS A 3 -11.82 -68.83 24.57
CA HIS A 3 -11.20 -67.83 23.71
C HIS A 3 -11.98 -66.51 23.86
N ILE A 4 -11.48 -65.66 24.77
CA ILE A 4 -11.92 -64.28 24.94
C ILE A 4 -11.65 -63.54 23.64
N HIS A 5 -12.72 -63.16 22.94
CA HIS A 5 -12.68 -62.17 21.89
C HIS A 5 -12.54 -60.81 22.57
N ASN A 6 -11.29 -60.42 22.85
CA ASN A 6 -10.97 -59.11 23.44
C ASN A 6 -11.13 -58.04 22.34
N GLN A 7 -12.38 -57.72 21.99
CA GLN A 7 -12.68 -56.52 21.23
C GLN A 7 -12.47 -55.33 22.16
N ASN A 8 -11.32 -54.67 22.01
CA ASN A 8 -10.98 -53.44 22.73
C ASN A 8 -12.16 -52.44 22.70
N PRO A 9 -12.77 -52.10 23.85
CA PRO A 9 -13.89 -51.15 23.94
C PRO A 9 -13.57 -49.78 23.33
N LEU A 10 -12.28 -49.42 23.31
CA LEU A 10 -11.75 -48.20 22.72
C LEU A 10 -11.95 -48.11 21.19
N HIS A 11 -11.92 -49.24 20.46
CA HIS A 11 -12.10 -49.22 18.99
C HIS A 11 -13.58 -49.11 18.58
N ILE A 12 -14.50 -49.67 19.36
CA ILE A 12 -15.95 -49.57 19.14
C ILE A 12 -16.45 -48.17 19.51
N GLY A 13 -15.95 -47.60 20.62
CA GLY A 13 -16.22 -46.21 21.01
C GLY A 13 -15.77 -45.20 19.94
N ARG A 14 -14.59 -45.41 19.35
CA ARG A 14 -14.02 -44.53 18.31
C ARG A 14 -14.78 -44.62 16.97
N ARG A 15 -15.29 -45.80 16.58
CA ARG A 15 -16.16 -45.97 15.39
C ARG A 15 -17.53 -45.31 15.58
N ASN A 16 -18.11 -45.42 16.77
CA ASN A 16 -19.40 -44.78 17.10
C ASN A 16 -19.30 -43.26 17.23
N SER A 17 -18.17 -42.73 17.71
CA SER A 17 -17.93 -41.28 17.70
C SER A 17 -17.73 -40.75 16.29
N LEU A 18 -17.02 -41.47 15.42
CA LEU A 18 -16.82 -41.11 14.01
C LEU A 18 -18.15 -41.14 13.23
N SER A 19 -19.01 -42.12 13.44
CA SER A 19 -20.32 -42.18 12.75
C SER A 19 -21.28 -41.09 13.22
N ARG A 20 -21.32 -40.78 14.52
CA ARG A 20 -22.08 -39.64 15.07
C ARG A 20 -21.54 -38.31 14.56
N ALA A 21 -20.21 -38.14 14.53
CA ALA A 21 -19.57 -36.95 13.97
C ALA A 21 -19.91 -36.79 12.48
N GLN A 22 -19.87 -37.87 11.69
CA GLN A 22 -20.25 -37.84 10.28
C GLN A 22 -21.73 -37.48 10.09
N GLN A 23 -22.63 -38.03 10.92
CA GLN A 23 -24.05 -37.68 10.87
C GLN A 23 -24.30 -36.23 11.28
N PHE A 24 -23.59 -35.74 12.29
CA PHE A 24 -23.67 -34.33 12.70
C PHE A 24 -23.17 -33.40 11.60
N ILE A 25 -21.99 -33.68 11.03
CA ILE A 25 -21.42 -32.92 9.92
C ILE A 25 -22.42 -32.92 8.76
N ASN A 26 -22.88 -34.08 8.28
CA ASN A 26 -23.82 -34.15 7.16
C ASN A 26 -25.12 -33.37 7.40
N LYS A 27 -25.59 -33.29 8.65
CA LYS A 27 -26.80 -32.56 9.04
C LYS A 27 -26.59 -31.04 9.06
N TRP A 28 -25.47 -30.58 9.61
CA TRP A 28 -25.21 -29.16 9.89
C TRP A 28 -24.26 -28.47 8.90
N GLU A 29 -23.68 -29.23 7.97
CA GLU A 29 -22.65 -28.76 7.05
C GLU A 29 -23.03 -27.46 6.34
N LEU A 30 -24.23 -27.40 5.75
CA LEU A 30 -24.68 -26.21 5.04
C LEU A 30 -24.87 -25.01 5.96
N GLN A 31 -25.53 -25.20 7.12
CA GLN A 31 -25.75 -24.13 8.08
C GLN A 31 -24.42 -23.56 8.58
N CYS A 32 -23.48 -24.42 8.96
CA CYS A 32 -22.16 -24.02 9.43
C CYS A 32 -21.36 -23.30 8.35
N MET A 33 -21.36 -23.78 7.11
CA MET A 33 -20.62 -23.15 6.00
C MET A 33 -21.23 -21.81 5.58
N LEU A 34 -22.56 -21.67 5.63
CA LEU A 34 -23.24 -20.41 5.35
C LEU A 34 -22.94 -19.36 6.42
N LEU A 35 -22.96 -19.75 7.70
CA LEU A 35 -22.55 -18.87 8.81
C LEU A 35 -21.07 -18.53 8.72
N ALA A 36 -20.19 -19.48 8.36
CA ALA A 36 -18.77 -19.21 8.13
C ALA A 36 -18.56 -18.21 7.00
N SER A 37 -19.29 -18.35 5.89
CA SER A 37 -19.29 -17.38 4.79
C SER A 37 -19.67 -15.98 5.27
N PHE A 38 -20.73 -15.88 6.08
CA PHE A 38 -21.16 -14.62 6.68
C PHE A 38 -20.13 -14.04 7.67
N SER A 39 -19.51 -14.87 8.51
CA SER A 39 -18.44 -14.46 9.44
C SER A 39 -17.20 -13.93 8.71
N LEU A 40 -16.83 -14.51 7.57
CA LEU A 40 -15.76 -13.99 6.72
C LEU A 40 -16.08 -12.57 6.22
N GLN A 41 -17.33 -12.33 5.82
CA GLN A 41 -17.79 -11.01 5.39
C GLN A 41 -17.73 -9.98 6.52
N ILE A 42 -18.16 -10.34 7.74
CA ILE A 42 -18.02 -9.49 8.93
C ILE A 42 -16.53 -9.18 9.17
N PHE A 43 -15.68 -10.20 9.21
CA PHE A 43 -14.26 -10.04 9.49
C PHE A 43 -13.57 -9.12 8.47
N LEU A 44 -13.86 -9.31 7.18
CA LEU A 44 -13.32 -8.47 6.11
C LEU A 44 -13.79 -7.01 6.22
N LEU A 45 -15.06 -6.77 6.57
CA LEU A 45 -15.59 -5.42 6.72
C LEU A 45 -14.82 -4.62 7.78
N PHE A 46 -14.66 -5.20 8.97
CA PHE A 46 -14.05 -4.50 10.10
C PHE A 46 -12.53 -4.48 10.02
N SER A 47 -11.89 -5.55 9.57
CA SER A 47 -10.42 -5.68 9.65
C SER A 47 -9.69 -5.01 8.49
N SER A 48 -10.29 -4.91 7.30
CA SER A 48 -9.56 -4.43 6.11
C SER A 48 -9.20 -2.95 6.18
N GLY A 49 -10.01 -2.11 6.83
CA GLY A 49 -9.73 -0.68 7.00
C GLY A 49 -8.50 -0.38 7.87
N PHE A 50 -8.02 -1.37 8.63
CA PHE A 50 -6.84 -1.24 9.47
C PHE A 50 -5.53 -1.57 8.73
N ARG A 51 -5.58 -2.27 7.59
CA ARG A 51 -4.37 -2.74 6.90
C ARG A 51 -3.50 -1.61 6.33
N LYS A 52 -4.12 -0.49 5.96
CA LYS A 52 -3.39 0.71 5.50
C LYS A 52 -2.63 1.41 6.63
N ARG A 53 -3.08 1.26 7.90
CA ARG A 53 -2.54 1.96 9.07
C ARG A 53 -1.54 1.14 9.86
N HIS A 54 -1.65 -0.18 9.82
CA HIS A 54 -0.85 -1.07 10.65
C HIS A 54 -0.05 -2.07 9.81
N SER A 55 1.27 -2.06 9.98
CA SER A 55 2.21 -3.01 9.37
C SER A 55 2.30 -4.33 10.16
N SER A 56 1.15 -4.94 10.46
CA SER A 56 1.03 -6.20 11.20
C SER A 56 1.01 -7.40 10.27
N CYS A 57 2.02 -8.28 10.42
CA CYS A 57 2.09 -9.54 9.67
C CYS A 57 0.88 -10.44 9.98
N VAL A 58 0.47 -10.53 11.25
CA VAL A 58 -0.68 -11.35 11.67
C VAL A 58 -1.97 -10.85 11.01
N LEU A 59 -2.20 -9.53 11.01
CA LEU A 59 -3.38 -8.95 10.34
C LEU A 59 -3.36 -9.25 8.84
N SER A 60 -2.19 -9.10 8.19
CA SER A 60 -2.04 -9.38 6.76
C SER A 60 -2.35 -10.84 6.41
N VAL A 61 -1.83 -11.80 7.18
CA VAL A 61 -2.09 -13.24 6.98
C VAL A 61 -3.57 -13.57 7.20
N LEU A 62 -4.19 -13.05 8.27
CA LEU A 62 -5.61 -13.29 8.54
C LEU A 62 -6.52 -12.70 7.46
N LEU A 63 -6.22 -11.48 6.99
CA LEU A 63 -6.94 -10.86 5.88
C LEU A 63 -6.76 -11.65 4.58
N TRP A 64 -5.55 -12.13 4.30
CA TRP A 64 -5.26 -12.95 3.13
C TRP A 64 -6.06 -14.25 3.15
N LEU A 65 -6.04 -14.98 4.26
CA LEU A 65 -6.83 -16.21 4.44
C LEU A 65 -8.32 -15.95 4.29
N ALA A 66 -8.84 -14.89 4.92
CA ALA A 66 -10.26 -14.57 4.85
C ALA A 66 -10.69 -14.16 3.44
N TYR A 67 -9.88 -13.36 2.75
CA TYR A 67 -10.14 -12.92 1.38
C TYR A 67 -10.16 -14.11 0.40
N LEU A 68 -9.15 -14.98 0.48
CA LEU A 68 -9.09 -16.16 -0.38
C LEU A 68 -10.17 -17.19 -0.08
N SER A 69 -10.65 -17.27 1.16
CA SER A 69 -11.71 -18.21 1.56
C SER A 69 -13.11 -17.71 1.23
N ALA A 70 -13.33 -16.40 1.15
CA ALA A 70 -14.67 -15.82 1.02
C ALA A 70 -15.43 -16.31 -0.21
N ASP A 71 -14.78 -16.27 -1.39
CA ASP A 71 -15.43 -16.68 -2.65
C ASP A 71 -15.59 -18.21 -2.74
N PRO A 72 -14.56 -19.06 -2.51
CA PRO A 72 -14.70 -20.52 -2.59
C PRO A 72 -15.73 -21.10 -1.62
N VAL A 73 -15.81 -20.60 -0.38
CA VAL A 73 -16.81 -21.06 0.59
C VAL A 73 -18.22 -20.75 0.06
N ALA A 74 -18.45 -19.56 -0.49
CA ALA A 74 -19.76 -19.20 -1.02
C ALA A 74 -20.15 -20.06 -2.25
N VAL A 75 -19.21 -20.29 -3.17
CA VAL A 75 -19.39 -21.15 -4.34
C VAL A 75 -19.67 -22.60 -3.93
N TYR A 76 -18.93 -23.13 -2.94
CA TYR A 76 -19.14 -24.48 -2.43
C TYR A 76 -20.56 -24.66 -1.88
N VAL A 77 -21.02 -23.73 -1.03
CA VAL A 77 -22.37 -23.77 -0.47
C VAL A 77 -23.40 -23.72 -1.62
N LEU A 78 -23.21 -22.84 -2.61
CA LEU A 78 -24.13 -22.73 -3.74
C LEU A 78 -24.20 -24.01 -4.58
N GLY A 79 -23.06 -24.66 -4.82
CA GLY A 79 -23.00 -25.96 -5.51
C GLY A 79 -23.67 -27.09 -4.72
N ARG A 80 -23.54 -27.11 -3.39
CA ARG A 80 -24.25 -28.08 -2.55
C ARG A 80 -25.76 -27.84 -2.54
N LEU A 81 -26.21 -26.59 -2.64
CA LEU A 81 -27.62 -26.26 -2.81
C LEU A 81 -28.18 -26.75 -4.15
N SER A 82 -27.41 -26.67 -5.24
CA SER A 82 -27.84 -27.16 -6.55
C SER A 82 -27.98 -28.68 -6.60
N LEU A 83 -27.08 -29.43 -5.94
CA LEU A 83 -27.18 -30.88 -5.81
C LEU A 83 -28.41 -31.30 -5.00
N ARG A 84 -28.68 -30.64 -3.86
CA ARG A 84 -29.89 -30.89 -3.06
C ARG A 84 -31.17 -30.57 -3.82
N ALA A 85 -31.15 -29.57 -4.71
CA ALA A 85 -32.28 -29.23 -5.58
C ALA A 85 -32.52 -30.27 -6.70
N SER A 86 -31.52 -31.09 -7.05
CA SER A 86 -31.63 -32.10 -8.12
C SER A 86 -31.98 -33.50 -7.62
N GLY A 87 -31.67 -33.84 -6.37
CA GLY A 87 -31.68 -35.21 -5.86
C GLY A 87 -32.95 -35.67 -5.13
N SER A 88 -33.99 -34.85 -4.99
CA SER A 88 -35.18 -35.18 -4.19
C SER A 88 -36.44 -35.40 -5.04
N SER A 89 -37.01 -36.60 -4.92
CA SER A 89 -38.28 -37.02 -5.54
C SER A 89 -39.52 -36.76 -4.65
N ASP A 90 -39.35 -36.19 -3.46
CA ASP A 90 -40.44 -35.79 -2.56
C ASP A 90 -40.42 -34.26 -2.28
N PRO A 91 -41.28 -33.47 -2.94
CA PRO A 91 -41.29 -32.01 -2.87
C PRO A 91 -41.83 -31.42 -1.55
N ARG A 92 -42.32 -32.24 -0.61
CA ARG A 92 -42.98 -31.73 0.63
C ARG A 92 -42.09 -31.74 1.88
N ASN A 93 -41.01 -32.52 1.92
CA ASN A 93 -40.24 -32.78 3.15
C ASN A 93 -38.86 -32.09 3.25
N GLN A 94 -38.36 -31.42 2.20
CA GLN A 94 -37.15 -30.59 2.27
C GLN A 94 -37.51 -29.11 2.06
N GLN A 95 -37.86 -28.47 3.18
CA GLN A 95 -38.48 -27.15 3.32
C GLN A 95 -37.76 -26.00 2.59
N GLN A 96 -38.50 -25.30 1.73
CA GLN A 96 -38.82 -23.86 1.68
C GLN A 96 -37.83 -22.75 2.17
N LEU A 97 -36.73 -23.02 2.87
CA LEU A 97 -35.75 -22.02 3.37
C LEU A 97 -34.46 -21.95 2.55
N VAL A 98 -34.15 -23.00 1.78
CA VAL A 98 -33.08 -23.02 0.77
C VAL A 98 -33.29 -21.98 -0.34
N LEU A 99 -34.55 -21.55 -0.57
CA LEU A 99 -34.93 -20.51 -1.53
C LEU A 99 -34.17 -19.18 -1.32
N PHE A 100 -33.79 -18.88 -0.08
CA PHE A 100 -33.23 -17.58 0.28
C PHE A 100 -31.70 -17.57 0.36
N TRP A 101 -31.09 -18.73 0.55
CA TRP A 101 -29.63 -18.82 0.76
C TRP A 101 -28.86 -18.63 -0.55
N ALA A 102 -29.36 -19.13 -1.69
CA ALA A 102 -28.68 -18.94 -2.98
C ALA A 102 -28.50 -17.44 -3.36
N PRO A 103 -29.55 -16.59 -3.29
CA PRO A 103 -29.40 -15.14 -3.46
C PRO A 103 -28.43 -14.48 -2.45
N PHE A 104 -28.42 -14.94 -1.19
CA PHE A 104 -27.47 -14.44 -0.19
C PHE A 104 -26.02 -14.79 -0.50
N LEU A 105 -25.77 -15.95 -1.10
CA LEU A 105 -24.42 -16.32 -1.52
C LEU A 105 -23.94 -15.40 -2.65
N LEU A 106 -24.82 -14.98 -3.57
CA LEU A 106 -24.49 -13.92 -4.53
C LEU A 106 -24.16 -12.59 -3.83
N LEU A 107 -24.89 -12.26 -2.75
CA LEU A 107 -24.58 -11.09 -1.94
C LEU A 107 -23.18 -11.18 -1.29
N HIS A 108 -22.81 -12.34 -0.75
CA HIS A 108 -21.48 -12.57 -0.16
C HIS A 108 -20.37 -12.50 -1.22
N LEU A 109 -20.60 -13.06 -2.41
CA LEU A 109 -19.68 -12.96 -3.55
C LEU A 109 -19.49 -11.51 -4.04
N GLY A 110 -20.46 -10.63 -3.75
CA GLY A 110 -20.34 -9.20 -3.99
C GLY A 110 -19.29 -8.47 -3.14
N GLY A 111 -18.73 -9.12 -2.11
CA GLY A 111 -17.68 -8.59 -1.25
C GLY A 111 -18.10 -7.41 -0.37
N GLN A 112 -17.16 -6.90 0.43
CA GLN A 112 -17.38 -5.76 1.33
C GLN A 112 -16.97 -4.43 0.70
N GLU A 113 -17.55 -3.33 1.18
CA GLU A 113 -17.24 -1.98 0.65
C GLU A 113 -15.79 -1.56 0.93
N THR A 114 -15.24 -2.02 2.06
CA THR A 114 -13.90 -1.69 2.55
C THR A 114 -12.78 -2.49 1.90
N MET A 115 -13.08 -3.49 1.06
CA MET A 115 -12.07 -4.32 0.41
C MET A 115 -12.62 -5.00 -0.85
N THR A 116 -12.12 -4.61 -2.01
CA THR A 116 -12.41 -5.26 -3.31
C THR A 116 -11.28 -6.17 -3.77
N ALA A 117 -10.03 -5.73 -3.55
CA ALA A 117 -8.82 -6.42 -3.98
C ALA A 117 -7.84 -6.55 -2.81
N PHE A 118 -7.25 -7.74 -2.65
CA PHE A 118 -6.18 -7.92 -1.67
C PHE A 118 -4.88 -7.30 -2.19
N SER A 119 -4.60 -7.51 -3.48
CA SER A 119 -3.41 -7.05 -4.20
C SER A 119 -3.79 -6.38 -5.53
N MET A 120 -2.86 -5.66 -6.16
CA MET A 120 -3.15 -4.97 -7.42
C MET A 120 -3.42 -5.96 -8.57
N GLU A 121 -2.80 -7.13 -8.50
CA GLU A 121 -2.97 -8.23 -9.44
C GLU A 121 -4.43 -8.72 -9.47
N ASP A 122 -5.13 -8.71 -8.34
CA ASP A 122 -6.55 -9.10 -8.28
C ASP A 122 -7.43 -8.15 -9.12
N ASN A 123 -7.09 -6.86 -9.20
CA ASN A 123 -7.79 -5.90 -10.05
C ASN A 123 -7.63 -6.24 -11.54
N MET A 124 -6.42 -6.66 -11.95
CA MET A 124 -6.13 -7.04 -13.32
C MET A 124 -6.89 -8.31 -13.75
N LEU A 125 -7.25 -9.16 -12.79
CA LEU A 125 -7.96 -10.42 -12.99
C LEU A 125 -9.49 -10.28 -12.99
N TRP A 126 -10.05 -9.08 -13.13
CA TRP A 126 -11.51 -8.83 -13.12
C TRP A 126 -12.31 -9.71 -14.11
N LYS A 127 -11.72 -10.12 -15.25
CA LYS A 127 -12.37 -11.03 -16.21
C LYS A 127 -12.65 -12.42 -15.61
N ARG A 128 -11.82 -12.89 -14.68
CA ARG A 128 -12.07 -14.14 -13.93
C ARG A 128 -13.27 -14.00 -13.01
N HIS A 129 -13.40 -12.86 -12.34
CA HIS A 129 -14.58 -12.56 -11.52
C HIS A 129 -15.85 -12.42 -12.36
N LEU A 130 -15.75 -11.88 -13.58
CA LEU A 130 -16.88 -11.85 -14.52
C LEU A 130 -17.35 -13.25 -14.89
N LEU A 131 -16.44 -14.14 -15.27
CA LEU A 131 -16.77 -15.53 -15.58
C LEU A 131 -17.40 -16.23 -14.37
N SER A 132 -16.82 -16.03 -13.18
CA SER A 132 -17.37 -16.54 -11.92
C SER A 132 -18.81 -16.05 -11.72
N LEU A 133 -19.08 -14.75 -11.83
CA LEU A 133 -20.44 -14.22 -11.72
C LEU A 133 -21.40 -14.91 -12.69
N THR A 134 -21.04 -15.08 -13.97
CA THR A 134 -21.91 -15.75 -14.95
C THR A 134 -22.25 -17.17 -14.49
N THR A 135 -21.25 -17.96 -14.07
CA THR A 135 -21.47 -19.35 -13.62
C THR A 135 -22.29 -19.44 -12.32
N GLN A 136 -22.03 -18.56 -11.35
CA GLN A 136 -22.76 -18.54 -10.08
C GLN A 136 -24.18 -18.02 -10.26
N MET A 137 -24.41 -17.04 -11.13
CA MET A 137 -25.73 -16.53 -11.47
C MET A 137 -26.58 -17.62 -12.13
N VAL A 138 -26.03 -18.37 -13.09
CA VAL A 138 -26.73 -19.51 -13.71
C VAL A 138 -27.07 -20.58 -12.67
N THR A 139 -26.15 -20.90 -11.77
CA THR A 139 -26.37 -21.87 -10.69
C THR A 139 -27.46 -21.40 -9.71
N ALA A 140 -27.43 -20.12 -9.33
CA ALA A 140 -28.44 -19.53 -8.46
C ALA A 140 -29.82 -19.50 -9.14
N ILE A 141 -29.90 -19.16 -10.43
CA ILE A 141 -31.14 -19.24 -11.21
C ILE A 141 -31.66 -20.67 -11.22
N TYR A 142 -30.82 -21.67 -11.49
CA TYR A 142 -31.22 -23.08 -11.47
C TYR A 142 -31.82 -23.50 -10.12
N VAL A 143 -31.14 -23.17 -9.02
CA VAL A 143 -31.62 -23.46 -7.65
C VAL A 143 -32.96 -22.78 -7.41
N VAL A 144 -33.09 -21.50 -7.74
CA VAL A 144 -34.31 -20.72 -7.54
C VAL A 144 -35.47 -21.24 -8.39
N SER A 145 -35.24 -21.52 -9.68
CA SER A 145 -36.28 -21.98 -10.61
C SER A 145 -36.87 -23.33 -10.22
N LYS A 146 -36.04 -24.29 -9.75
CA LYS A 146 -36.53 -25.58 -9.25
C LYS A 146 -37.38 -25.44 -7.99
N GLN A 147 -37.04 -24.48 -7.14
CA GLN A 147 -37.71 -24.27 -5.85
C GLN A 147 -38.97 -23.38 -5.95
N LEU A 148 -39.15 -22.66 -7.06
CA LEU A 148 -40.31 -21.78 -7.30
C LEU A 148 -41.66 -22.54 -7.38
N GLN A 149 -41.62 -23.86 -7.60
CA GLN A 149 -42.81 -24.71 -7.77
C GLN A 149 -43.59 -24.97 -6.45
N GLY A 150 -43.12 -24.48 -5.29
CA GLY A 150 -43.64 -24.87 -3.98
C GLY A 150 -44.32 -23.80 -3.09
N ASN A 151 -44.10 -22.49 -3.28
CA ASN A 151 -44.73 -21.45 -2.43
C ASN A 151 -44.67 -20.01 -3.00
N SER A 152 -45.81 -19.38 -3.31
CA SER A 152 -45.86 -18.05 -3.94
C SER A 152 -45.45 -16.88 -3.02
N ARG A 153 -45.55 -17.04 -1.69
CA ARG A 153 -45.34 -15.94 -0.73
C ARG A 153 -43.87 -15.57 -0.48
N LEU A 154 -42.94 -16.50 -0.71
CA LEU A 154 -41.50 -16.28 -0.50
C LEU A 154 -40.76 -15.82 -1.77
N VAL A 155 -41.45 -15.75 -2.91
CA VAL A 155 -40.86 -15.36 -4.19
C VAL A 155 -40.42 -13.90 -4.19
N ALA A 156 -41.28 -12.99 -3.71
CA ALA A 156 -40.97 -11.57 -3.68
C ALA A 156 -39.70 -11.21 -2.88
N PRO A 157 -39.55 -11.61 -1.60
CA PRO A 157 -38.32 -11.29 -0.86
C PRO A 157 -37.09 -11.98 -1.47
N MET A 158 -37.24 -13.18 -2.04
CA MET A 158 -36.15 -13.89 -2.72
C MET A 158 -35.66 -13.12 -3.96
N VAL A 159 -36.57 -12.63 -4.80
CA VAL A 159 -36.24 -11.83 -5.99
C VAL A 159 -35.52 -10.55 -5.61
N LEU A 160 -35.97 -9.87 -4.54
CA LEU A 160 -35.31 -8.64 -4.06
C LEU A 160 -33.86 -8.90 -3.66
N VAL A 161 -33.59 -9.96 -2.89
CA VAL A 161 -32.22 -10.33 -2.50
C VAL A 161 -31.41 -10.81 -3.70
N PHE A 162 -32.02 -11.49 -4.66
CA PHE A 162 -31.34 -11.94 -5.88
C PHE A 162 -30.88 -10.76 -6.74
N VAL A 163 -31.76 -9.79 -6.99
CA VAL A 163 -31.44 -8.56 -7.72
C VAL A 163 -30.34 -7.78 -7.00
N PHE A 164 -30.49 -7.61 -5.68
CA PHE A 164 -29.50 -6.90 -4.88
C PHE A 164 -28.13 -7.60 -4.86
N GLY A 165 -28.09 -8.92 -4.64
CA GLY A 165 -26.86 -9.71 -4.65
C GLY A 165 -26.15 -9.66 -6.01
N THR A 166 -26.91 -9.79 -7.10
CA THR A 166 -26.39 -9.67 -8.47
C THR A 166 -25.83 -8.28 -8.74
N ALA A 167 -26.54 -7.22 -8.35
CA ALA A 167 -26.07 -5.85 -8.48
C ALA A 167 -24.78 -5.59 -7.68
N LYS A 168 -24.71 -6.08 -6.43
CA LYS A 168 -23.52 -5.95 -5.58
C LYS A 168 -22.31 -6.68 -6.17
N TYR A 169 -22.51 -7.85 -6.80
CA TYR A 169 -21.43 -8.58 -7.47
C TYR A 169 -21.00 -7.91 -8.79
N ALA A 170 -21.95 -7.43 -9.60
CA ALA A 170 -21.64 -6.64 -10.78
C ALA A 170 -20.84 -5.36 -10.44
N GLU A 171 -21.20 -4.68 -9.35
CA GLU A 171 -20.48 -3.52 -8.83
C GLU A 171 -19.03 -3.88 -8.47
N ARG A 172 -18.78 -5.03 -7.82
CA ARG A 172 -17.41 -5.49 -7.52
C ARG A 172 -16.59 -5.65 -8.80
N ILE A 173 -17.16 -6.25 -9.84
CA ILE A 173 -16.47 -6.45 -11.14
C ILE A 173 -16.18 -5.11 -11.82
N TRP A 174 -17.15 -4.20 -11.83
CA TRP A 174 -16.95 -2.86 -12.39
C TRP A 174 -15.83 -2.11 -11.65
N VAL A 175 -15.79 -2.17 -10.32
CA VAL A 175 -14.71 -1.58 -9.54
C VAL A 175 -13.36 -2.19 -9.87
N LEU A 176 -13.24 -3.53 -9.84
CA LEU A 176 -11.98 -4.23 -10.19
C LEU A 176 -11.49 -3.84 -11.59
N ARG A 177 -12.40 -3.74 -12.56
CA ARG A 177 -12.07 -3.30 -13.93
C ARG A 177 -11.56 -1.86 -13.97
N ARG A 178 -12.18 -0.94 -13.23
CA ARG A 178 -11.78 0.48 -13.18
C ARG A 178 -10.43 0.65 -12.49
N ALA A 179 -10.25 0.08 -11.31
CA ALA A 179 -8.97 0.07 -10.60
C ALA A 179 -7.88 -0.61 -11.44
N GLY A 180 -8.20 -1.73 -12.09
CA GLY A 180 -7.28 -2.42 -12.99
C GLY A 180 -6.89 -1.57 -14.19
N SER A 181 -7.77 -0.73 -14.73
CA SER A 181 -7.51 0.03 -15.97
C SER A 181 -6.45 1.13 -15.85
N VAL A 182 -5.99 1.47 -14.64
CA VAL A 182 -4.91 2.46 -14.44
C VAL A 182 -3.53 1.80 -14.28
N ALA A 183 -3.46 0.47 -14.27
CA ALA A 183 -2.19 -0.26 -14.11
C ALA A 183 -1.45 -0.46 -15.44
N PRO A 184 -0.10 -0.42 -15.40
CA PRO A 184 0.69 -0.85 -16.55
C PRO A 184 0.46 -2.34 -16.84
N GLY A 185 0.50 -2.71 -18.13
CA GLY A 185 0.33 -4.11 -18.56
C GLY A 185 -1.11 -4.63 -18.61
N THR A 186 -2.10 -3.73 -18.63
CA THR A 186 -3.52 -4.09 -18.77
C THR A 186 -3.93 -4.23 -20.24
N SER A 187 -5.19 -4.62 -20.50
CA SER A 187 -5.69 -4.83 -21.88
C SER A 187 -5.72 -3.57 -22.75
N SER A 188 -5.61 -2.37 -22.15
CA SER A 188 -5.33 -1.13 -22.87
C SER A 188 -3.82 -0.99 -23.03
N SER A 189 -3.34 -0.71 -24.25
CA SER A 189 -1.94 -0.38 -24.48
C SER A 189 -1.47 0.69 -23.49
N THR A 190 -0.36 0.45 -22.79
CA THR A 190 0.27 1.41 -21.87
C THR A 190 0.42 2.79 -22.53
N ALA A 191 0.67 2.83 -23.84
CA ALA A 191 0.74 4.08 -24.61
C ALA A 191 -0.56 4.91 -24.54
N ASN A 192 -1.74 4.27 -24.56
CA ASN A 192 -3.01 4.98 -24.43
C ASN A 192 -3.21 5.55 -23.03
N LEU A 193 -2.74 4.84 -21.99
CA LEU A 193 -2.79 5.33 -20.62
C LEU A 193 -1.88 6.54 -20.42
N VAL A 194 -0.65 6.46 -20.93
CA VAL A 194 0.32 7.57 -20.91
C VAL A 194 -0.21 8.78 -21.69
N SER A 195 -0.77 8.58 -22.89
CA SER A 195 -1.37 9.65 -23.69
C SER A 195 -2.53 10.34 -22.94
N ARG A 196 -3.41 9.54 -22.30
CA ARG A 196 -4.51 10.08 -21.49
C ARG A 196 -4.01 10.81 -20.25
N ALA A 197 -2.98 10.30 -19.57
CA ALA A 197 -2.37 10.95 -18.41
C ALA A 197 -1.75 12.30 -18.80
N SER A 198 -0.97 12.32 -19.89
CA SER A 198 -0.39 13.55 -20.46
C SER A 198 -1.46 14.58 -20.79
N SER A 199 -2.57 14.17 -21.44
CA SER A 199 -3.64 15.11 -21.76
C SER A 199 -4.30 15.68 -20.50
N ASN A 200 -4.45 14.90 -19.43
CA ASN A 200 -5.02 15.42 -18.18
C ASN A 200 -4.05 16.35 -17.46
N ALA A 201 -2.74 16.06 -17.55
CA ALA A 201 -1.69 16.89 -16.96
C ALA A 201 -1.81 18.35 -17.38
N VAL A 202 -2.00 18.60 -18.67
CA VAL A 202 -2.14 19.96 -19.24
C VAL A 202 -3.30 20.75 -18.62
N TRP A 203 -4.42 20.10 -18.30
CA TRP A 203 -5.61 20.79 -17.78
C TRP A 203 -5.65 20.87 -16.26
N ASP A 204 -5.19 19.83 -15.58
CA ASP A 204 -5.37 19.69 -14.13
C ASP A 204 -4.21 20.37 -13.35
N THR A 205 -3.03 20.59 -13.98
CA THR A 205 -1.82 21.14 -13.30
C THR A 205 -2.04 22.54 -12.76
N GLN A 206 -2.55 23.45 -13.59
CA GLN A 206 -2.79 24.83 -13.18
C GLN A 206 -3.76 24.92 -11.99
N GLY A 207 -4.87 24.14 -12.02
CA GLY A 207 -5.84 24.09 -10.93
C GLY A 207 -5.23 23.57 -9.63
N TYR A 208 -4.40 22.52 -9.71
CA TYR A 208 -3.71 21.95 -8.56
C TYR A 208 -2.75 22.94 -7.89
N TYR A 209 -1.82 23.55 -8.64
CA TYR A 209 -0.84 24.47 -8.08
C TYR A 209 -1.48 25.78 -7.60
N SER A 210 -2.49 26.30 -8.30
CA SER A 210 -3.24 27.48 -7.86
C SER A 210 -3.92 27.27 -6.50
N GLN A 211 -4.58 26.12 -6.30
CA GLN A 211 -5.17 25.78 -4.99
C GLN A 211 -4.11 25.62 -3.90
N LEU A 212 -2.97 25.03 -4.25
CA LEU A 212 -1.88 24.80 -3.30
C LEU A 212 -1.25 26.13 -2.85
N CYS A 213 -0.96 27.05 -3.78
CA CYS A 213 -0.52 28.41 -3.46
C CYS A 213 -1.56 29.17 -2.63
N TYR A 214 -2.85 29.06 -2.98
CA TYR A 214 -3.94 29.68 -2.22
C TYR A 214 -3.95 29.26 -0.73
N VAL A 215 -3.72 27.97 -0.45
CA VAL A 215 -3.66 27.48 0.94
C VAL A 215 -2.52 28.12 1.71
N ILE A 216 -1.34 28.26 1.09
CA ILE A 216 -0.15 28.82 1.74
C ILE A 216 -0.28 30.33 1.93
N GLU A 217 -0.68 31.07 0.89
CA GLU A 217 -0.87 32.53 0.97
C GLU A 217 -1.91 32.93 2.03
N ARG A 218 -2.89 32.07 2.28
CA ARG A 218 -3.94 32.27 3.30
C ARG A 218 -3.58 31.73 4.68
N LYS A 219 -2.40 31.13 4.86
CA LYS A 219 -1.95 30.50 6.11
C LYS A 219 -2.88 29.38 6.59
N LEU A 220 -3.33 28.53 5.66
CA LEU A 220 -4.29 27.43 5.89
C LEU A 220 -3.63 26.04 5.89
N GLU A 221 -2.30 25.96 5.99
CA GLU A 221 -1.46 24.75 5.91
C GLU A 221 -1.75 23.70 6.99
N ARG A 222 -2.42 24.10 8.08
CA ARG A 222 -2.88 23.20 9.15
C ARG A 222 -4.35 22.78 9.01
N ASN A 223 -5.10 23.38 8.09
CA ASN A 223 -6.51 23.10 7.94
C ASN A 223 -6.73 21.88 7.03
N PHE A 224 -7.15 20.77 7.63
CA PHE A 224 -7.36 19.50 6.95
C PHE A 224 -8.32 19.60 5.75
N GLU A 225 -9.39 20.39 5.85
CA GLU A 225 -10.41 20.48 4.79
C GLU A 225 -9.85 21.11 3.51
N PHE A 226 -8.99 22.12 3.65
CA PHE A 226 -8.31 22.76 2.52
C PHE A 226 -7.23 21.85 1.92
N ILE A 227 -6.44 21.15 2.73
CA ILE A 227 -5.47 20.18 2.23
C ILE A 227 -6.18 19.03 1.48
N LEU A 228 -7.33 18.57 2.00
CA LEU A 228 -8.16 17.57 1.33
C LEU A 228 -8.74 18.08 0.01
N ALA A 229 -9.10 19.36 -0.07
CA ALA A 229 -9.54 19.98 -1.32
C ALA A 229 -8.43 19.99 -2.37
N VAL A 230 -7.20 20.38 -1.98
CA VAL A 230 -6.01 20.32 -2.85
C VAL A 230 -5.73 18.90 -3.33
N ALA A 231 -5.74 17.91 -2.42
CA ALA A 231 -5.53 16.50 -2.75
C ALA A 231 -6.58 15.97 -3.74
N ASN A 232 -7.83 16.40 -3.58
CA ASN A 232 -8.89 16.03 -4.49
C ASN A 232 -8.72 16.63 -5.88
N GLU A 233 -8.38 17.93 -5.96
CA GLU A 233 -8.16 18.62 -7.22
C GLU A 233 -7.02 17.95 -8.01
N GLY A 234 -5.93 17.62 -7.32
CA GLY A 234 -4.78 16.92 -7.88
C GLY A 234 -4.90 15.40 -8.00
N PHE A 235 -6.05 14.78 -7.66
CA PHE A 235 -6.12 13.32 -7.52
C PHE A 235 -5.78 12.56 -8.82
N ARG A 236 -6.21 13.06 -9.98
CA ARG A 236 -5.92 12.41 -11.28
C ARG A 236 -4.45 12.48 -11.64
N LEU A 237 -3.81 13.62 -11.33
CA LEU A 237 -2.39 13.84 -11.52
C LEU A 237 -1.57 12.94 -10.61
N SER A 238 -1.90 12.92 -9.31
CA SER A 238 -1.19 12.13 -8.31
C SER A 238 -1.36 10.63 -8.58
N LEU A 239 -2.54 10.17 -9.00
CA LEU A 239 -2.75 8.77 -9.42
C LEU A 239 -1.93 8.43 -10.66
N SER A 240 -1.92 9.29 -11.68
CA SER A 240 -1.17 9.03 -12.92
C SER A 240 0.33 9.00 -12.65
N PHE A 241 0.83 9.91 -11.82
CA PHE A 241 2.23 9.95 -11.40
C PHE A 241 2.60 8.74 -10.54
N PHE A 242 1.74 8.36 -9.59
CA PHE A 242 1.92 7.17 -8.76
C PHE A 242 2.04 5.89 -9.60
N MET A 243 1.23 5.78 -10.65
CA MET A 243 1.17 4.64 -11.56
C MET A 243 2.22 4.67 -12.69
N ASP A 244 3.19 5.59 -12.64
CA ASP A 244 4.23 5.79 -13.67
C ASP A 244 3.67 6.08 -15.07
N MET A 245 2.53 6.78 -15.13
CA MET A 245 1.83 7.11 -16.38
C MET A 245 2.08 8.55 -16.86
N THR A 246 2.61 9.43 -16.02
CA THR A 246 2.84 10.84 -16.38
C THR A 246 4.21 11.00 -17.03
N PRO A 247 4.29 11.28 -18.35
CA PRO A 247 5.58 11.51 -19.00
C PRO A 247 6.13 12.89 -18.62
N SER A 248 7.45 13.04 -18.53
CA SER A 248 8.10 14.33 -18.27
C SER A 248 7.85 15.39 -19.36
N ILE A 249 7.53 14.96 -20.59
CA ILE A 249 7.30 15.82 -21.76
C ILE A 249 5.89 16.46 -21.75
N SER A 250 5.03 16.16 -20.77
CA SER A 250 3.62 16.59 -20.83
C SER A 250 3.33 18.04 -20.47
N LEU A 251 4.26 18.76 -19.83
CA LEU A 251 4.00 20.11 -19.31
C LEU A 251 4.40 21.21 -20.29
N LEU A 252 3.56 22.25 -20.39
CA LEU A 252 3.85 23.45 -21.17
C LEU A 252 4.85 24.34 -20.41
N PRO A 253 5.59 25.23 -21.09
CA PRO A 253 6.47 26.19 -20.43
C PRO A 253 5.78 27.05 -19.35
N GLN A 254 4.49 27.35 -19.55
CA GLN A 254 3.66 28.06 -18.57
C GLN A 254 3.47 27.22 -17.29
N ASP A 255 3.21 25.91 -17.42
CA ASP A 255 3.08 25.00 -16.28
C ASP A 255 4.39 24.90 -15.50
N ILE A 256 5.54 24.84 -16.19
CA ILE A 256 6.87 24.84 -15.57
C ILE A 256 7.10 26.14 -14.78
N SER A 257 6.70 27.29 -15.33
CA SER A 257 6.79 28.57 -14.64
C SER A 257 5.89 28.60 -13.39
N GLU A 258 4.68 28.04 -13.47
CA GLU A 258 3.75 27.95 -12.34
C GLU A 258 4.33 27.08 -11.22
N ILE A 259 4.93 25.94 -11.56
CA ILE A 259 5.61 25.07 -10.60
C ILE A 259 6.74 25.85 -9.91
N LYS A 260 7.59 26.55 -10.67
CA LYS A 260 8.68 27.35 -10.10
C LYS A 260 8.17 28.45 -9.16
N ASN A 261 7.13 29.17 -9.56
CA ASN A 261 6.50 30.18 -8.71
C ASN A 261 5.96 29.56 -7.42
N SER A 262 5.35 28.38 -7.51
CA SER A 262 4.84 27.66 -6.33
C SER A 262 5.96 27.28 -5.37
N VAL A 263 7.12 26.82 -5.85
CA VAL A 263 8.27 26.45 -5.00
C VAL A 263 8.77 27.65 -4.19
N GLU A 264 8.78 28.85 -4.78
CA GLU A 264 9.14 30.08 -4.06
C GLU A 264 8.11 30.44 -2.98
N VAL A 265 6.81 30.22 -3.24
CA VAL A 265 5.76 30.36 -2.22
C VAL A 265 5.98 29.36 -1.09
N PHE A 266 6.40 28.13 -1.38
CA PHE A 266 6.57 27.07 -0.36
C PHE A 266 7.68 27.40 0.63
N LYS A 267 8.77 28.01 0.16
CA LYS A 267 9.89 28.45 1.00
C LYS A 267 9.50 29.51 2.02
N SER A 268 8.45 30.29 1.74
CA SER A 268 7.98 31.34 2.65
C SER A 268 7.15 30.82 3.83
N SER A 269 6.76 29.55 3.83
CA SER A 269 5.84 28.97 4.82
C SER A 269 6.57 28.19 5.91
N GLU A 270 6.29 28.52 7.18
CA GLU A 270 6.80 27.80 8.35
C GLU A 270 6.13 26.42 8.55
N ASP A 271 4.88 26.28 8.08
CA ASP A 271 4.07 25.06 8.26
C ASP A 271 4.11 24.13 7.02
N ILE A 272 4.98 24.41 6.05
CA ILE A 272 5.09 23.64 4.80
C ILE A 272 5.42 22.16 5.05
N VAL A 273 6.24 21.84 6.05
CA VAL A 273 6.57 20.46 6.42
C VAL A 273 5.31 19.71 6.83
N HIS A 274 4.46 20.33 7.66
CA HIS A 274 3.20 19.71 8.05
C HIS A 274 2.29 19.50 6.83
N MET A 275 2.10 20.55 6.02
CA MET A 275 1.20 20.49 4.86
C MET A 275 1.64 19.45 3.84
N ALA A 276 2.93 19.41 3.48
CA ALA A 276 3.45 18.55 2.44
C ALA A 276 3.30 17.07 2.80
N TYR A 277 3.65 16.70 4.03
CA TYR A 277 3.45 15.33 4.50
C TYR A 277 1.97 14.99 4.65
N LYS A 278 1.13 15.90 5.17
CA LYS A 278 -0.32 15.64 5.28
C LYS A 278 -0.97 15.47 3.91
N LEU A 279 -0.57 16.29 2.93
CA LEU A 279 -1.03 16.19 1.54
C LEU A 279 -0.59 14.87 0.91
N ALA A 280 0.66 14.44 1.13
CA ALA A 280 1.15 13.13 0.70
C ALA A 280 0.35 11.99 1.33
N GLU A 281 0.09 12.04 2.65
CA GLU A 281 -0.70 11.02 3.36
C GLU A 281 -2.13 10.91 2.78
N ILE A 282 -2.79 12.05 2.53
CA ILE A 282 -4.13 12.09 1.96
C ILE A 282 -4.12 11.57 0.52
N ASN A 283 -3.20 12.04 -0.34
CA ASN A 283 -3.08 11.57 -1.73
C ASN A 283 -2.93 10.05 -1.78
N LEU A 284 -2.02 9.49 -0.99
CA LEU A 284 -1.86 8.04 -0.90
C LEU A 284 -3.12 7.34 -0.40
N SER A 285 -3.85 7.94 0.56
CA SER A 285 -5.10 7.34 1.07
C SER A 285 -6.18 7.33 0.00
N LEU A 286 -6.31 8.40 -0.78
CA LEU A 286 -7.26 8.47 -1.89
C LEU A 286 -6.90 7.44 -2.98
N ILE A 287 -5.61 7.28 -3.28
CA ILE A 287 -5.10 6.28 -4.23
C ILE A 287 -5.37 4.86 -3.72
N TYR A 288 -5.09 4.58 -2.44
CA TYR A 288 -5.41 3.29 -1.83
C TYR A 288 -6.91 2.98 -1.91
N ASP A 289 -7.76 3.94 -1.55
CA ASP A 289 -9.20 3.77 -1.60
C ASP A 289 -9.67 3.51 -3.04
N TYR A 290 -9.09 4.19 -4.03
CA TYR A 290 -9.36 3.95 -5.43
C TYR A 290 -8.93 2.53 -5.86
N LEU A 291 -7.72 2.09 -5.53
CA LEU A 291 -7.19 0.82 -6.02
C LEU A 291 -7.78 -0.40 -5.29
N TYR A 292 -8.15 -0.28 -4.02
CA TYR A 292 -8.40 -1.44 -3.16
C TYR A 292 -9.78 -1.50 -2.50
N THR A 293 -10.59 -0.45 -2.62
CA THR A 293 -11.92 -0.40 -1.99
C THR A 293 -13.02 -0.15 -3.02
N LYS A 294 -14.22 -0.64 -2.69
CA LYS A 294 -15.41 -0.38 -3.52
C LYS A 294 -15.80 1.09 -3.43
N PHE A 295 -15.76 1.62 -2.20
CA PHE A 295 -16.16 2.98 -1.90
C PHE A 295 -15.32 4.02 -2.66
N GLY A 296 -13.99 3.91 -2.64
CA GLY A 296 -13.11 4.89 -3.29
C GLY A 296 -13.25 4.93 -4.81
N THR A 297 -13.22 3.77 -5.48
CA THR A 297 -13.47 3.73 -6.94
C THR A 297 -14.84 4.29 -7.29
N ARG A 298 -15.88 3.89 -6.53
CA ARG A 298 -17.25 4.35 -6.78
C ARG A 298 -17.35 5.88 -6.60
N HIS A 299 -16.77 6.42 -5.53
CA HIS A 299 -16.78 7.86 -5.29
C HIS A 299 -16.12 8.65 -6.42
N PHE A 300 -14.98 8.18 -6.93
CA PHE A 300 -14.28 8.89 -8.00
C PHE A 300 -15.06 8.91 -9.33
N HIS A 301 -15.77 7.83 -9.68
CA HIS A 301 -16.51 7.71 -10.94
C HIS A 301 -17.98 8.13 -10.87
N ILE A 302 -18.56 8.26 -9.67
CA ILE A 302 -19.98 8.54 -9.45
C ILE A 302 -20.13 9.78 -8.57
N VAL A 303 -20.98 10.70 -9.01
CA VAL A 303 -21.32 11.93 -8.27
C VAL A 303 -21.71 11.63 -6.81
N PRO A 304 -21.23 12.38 -5.81
CA PRO A 304 -21.46 12.12 -4.38
C PRO A 304 -22.93 11.84 -4.00
N VAL A 305 -23.87 12.58 -4.58
CA VAL A 305 -25.31 12.44 -4.33
C VAL A 305 -25.82 11.05 -4.71
N CYS A 306 -25.36 10.51 -5.85
CA CYS A 306 -25.75 9.18 -6.30
C CYS A 306 -25.21 8.07 -5.38
N ASN A 307 -24.08 8.28 -4.69
CA ASN A 307 -23.55 7.31 -3.73
C ASN A 307 -24.48 7.13 -2.51
N ILE A 308 -25.07 8.23 -2.04
CA ILE A 308 -26.02 8.20 -0.92
C ILE A 308 -27.33 7.55 -1.35
N PHE A 309 -27.85 7.91 -2.53
CA PHE A 309 -29.03 7.23 -3.07
C PHE A 309 -28.80 5.74 -3.25
N HIS A 310 -27.63 5.34 -3.75
CA HIS A 310 -27.27 3.94 -3.90
C HIS A 310 -27.31 3.23 -2.54
N LEU A 311 -26.68 3.81 -1.50
CA LEU A 311 -26.73 3.28 -0.13
C LEU A 311 -28.16 3.14 0.43
N ILE A 312 -28.99 4.18 0.29
CA ILE A 312 -30.39 4.16 0.76
C ILE A 312 -31.17 3.05 0.07
N ILE A 313 -30.98 2.89 -1.24
CA ILE A 313 -31.62 1.82 -2.03
C ILE A 313 -31.18 0.44 -1.52
N LYS A 314 -29.88 0.23 -1.23
CA LYS A 314 -29.39 -1.05 -0.67
C LYS A 314 -30.08 -1.39 0.64
N ILE A 315 -30.12 -0.45 1.60
CA ILE A 315 -30.75 -0.65 2.91
C ILE A 315 -32.26 -0.88 2.76
N ALA A 316 -32.92 -0.10 1.90
CA ALA A 316 -34.36 -0.22 1.66
C ALA A 316 -34.73 -1.58 1.06
N LEU A 317 -33.99 -2.07 0.05
CA LEU A 317 -34.25 -3.35 -0.60
C LEU A 317 -34.17 -4.52 0.40
N ILE A 318 -33.13 -4.57 1.24
CA ILE A 318 -32.99 -5.64 2.24
C ILE A 318 -34.05 -5.53 3.34
N SER A 319 -34.36 -4.30 3.77
CA SER A 319 -35.40 -4.06 4.78
C SER A 319 -36.79 -4.49 4.31
N VAL A 320 -37.13 -4.19 3.04
CA VAL A 320 -38.37 -4.67 2.41
C VAL A 320 -38.35 -6.18 2.28
N ALA A 321 -37.22 -6.79 1.89
CA ALA A 321 -37.10 -8.24 1.84
C ALA A 321 -37.30 -8.89 3.22
N LEU A 322 -36.76 -8.30 4.29
CA LEU A 322 -36.98 -8.75 5.67
C LEU A 322 -38.45 -8.63 6.08
N ALA A 323 -39.10 -7.48 5.81
CA ALA A 323 -40.50 -7.28 6.14
C ALA A 323 -41.42 -8.27 5.39
N LEU A 324 -41.16 -8.52 4.11
CA LEU A 324 -41.89 -9.51 3.32
C LEU A 324 -41.64 -10.93 3.80
N PHE A 325 -40.41 -11.25 4.21
CA PHE A 325 -40.07 -12.56 4.79
C PHE A 325 -40.80 -12.78 6.13
N MET A 326 -40.78 -11.79 7.03
CA MET A 326 -41.55 -11.80 8.29
C MET A 326 -43.04 -12.05 8.01
N ARG A 327 -43.62 -11.34 7.05
CA ARG A 327 -45.03 -11.48 6.67
C ARG A 327 -45.35 -12.83 6.05
N ALA A 328 -44.46 -13.38 5.23
CA ALA A 328 -44.63 -14.70 4.64
C ALA A 328 -44.60 -15.82 5.69
N ARG A 329 -43.91 -15.59 6.82
CA ARG A 329 -43.79 -16.54 7.94
C ARG A 329 -44.84 -16.37 9.04
N ALA A 330 -45.47 -15.19 9.13
CA ALA A 330 -46.57 -14.96 10.05
C ALA A 330 -47.73 -15.94 9.78
N GLY A 331 -47.92 -16.92 10.68
CA GLY A 331 -49.00 -17.91 10.61
C GLY A 331 -48.63 -19.31 10.10
N GLN A 332 -47.36 -19.62 9.82
CA GLN A 332 -46.92 -20.99 9.50
C GLN A 332 -46.42 -21.75 10.74
N LYS A 333 -46.78 -23.05 10.88
CA LYS A 333 -46.29 -23.91 11.98
C LYS A 333 -44.82 -24.28 11.79
N ALA A 334 -44.08 -24.32 12.90
CA ALA A 334 -42.65 -24.58 12.99
C ALA A 334 -42.27 -25.95 12.42
N HIS A 335 -41.87 -25.96 11.17
CA HIS A 335 -41.22 -27.09 10.52
C HIS A 335 -39.90 -26.51 9.99
N ASP A 336 -38.87 -26.63 10.84
CA ASP A 336 -37.49 -26.10 10.75
C ASP A 336 -37.20 -24.72 11.37
N VAL A 337 -37.10 -24.69 12.70
CA VAL A 337 -36.77 -23.49 13.51
C VAL A 337 -35.36 -22.98 13.21
N VAL A 338 -34.41 -23.87 12.91
CA VAL A 338 -32.99 -23.54 12.75
C VAL A 338 -32.76 -22.73 11.48
N ASP A 339 -33.29 -23.21 10.37
CA ASP A 339 -33.10 -22.57 9.07
C ASP A 339 -33.79 -21.18 9.02
N VAL A 340 -34.90 -21.02 9.74
CA VAL A 340 -35.56 -19.73 9.96
C VAL A 340 -34.67 -18.77 10.75
N ILE A 341 -34.08 -19.23 11.86
CA ILE A 341 -33.15 -18.43 12.67
C ILE A 341 -31.97 -17.96 11.81
N ILE A 342 -31.37 -18.85 11.02
CA ILE A 342 -30.24 -18.50 10.13
C ILE A 342 -30.65 -17.47 9.09
N SER A 343 -31.83 -17.61 8.49
CA SER A 343 -32.33 -16.64 7.50
C SER A 343 -32.54 -15.25 8.12
N TYR A 344 -32.99 -15.17 9.38
CA TYR A 344 -33.04 -13.91 10.11
C TYR A 344 -31.66 -13.34 10.41
N ILE A 345 -30.71 -14.18 10.84
CA ILE A 345 -29.32 -13.77 11.09
C ILE A 345 -28.74 -13.15 9.81
N LEU A 346 -28.97 -13.75 8.64
CA LEU A 346 -28.47 -13.24 7.36
C LEU A 346 -29.15 -11.92 6.94
N LEU A 347 -30.47 -11.80 7.07
CA LEU A 347 -31.21 -10.58 6.71
C LEU A 347 -30.89 -9.41 7.62
N VAL A 348 -31.01 -9.60 8.93
CA VAL A 348 -30.69 -8.56 9.92
C VAL A 348 -29.20 -8.25 9.84
N GLY A 349 -28.36 -9.28 9.76
CA GLY A 349 -26.93 -9.14 9.60
C GLY A 349 -26.52 -8.36 8.35
N ALA A 350 -27.19 -8.57 7.21
CA ALA A 350 -26.92 -7.82 5.98
C ALA A 350 -27.28 -6.32 6.14
N ILE A 351 -28.40 -5.99 6.79
CA ILE A 351 -28.75 -4.59 7.09
C ILE A 351 -27.69 -3.96 8.01
N VAL A 352 -27.30 -4.67 9.07
CA VAL A 352 -26.26 -4.22 10.00
C VAL A 352 -24.92 -4.02 9.28
N LEU A 353 -24.52 -4.94 8.39
CA LEU A 353 -23.28 -4.79 7.61
C LEU A 353 -23.30 -3.57 6.68
N GLU A 354 -24.42 -3.29 6.00
CA GLU A 354 -24.52 -2.10 5.15
C GLU A 354 -24.41 -0.81 6.00
N ILE A 355 -25.05 -0.77 7.18
CA ILE A 355 -24.93 0.34 8.14
C ILE A 355 -23.48 0.47 8.64
N CYS A 356 -22.87 -0.63 9.10
CA CYS A 356 -21.48 -0.65 9.55
C CYS A 356 -20.51 -0.24 8.44
N SER A 357 -20.79 -0.51 7.17
CA SER A 357 -19.94 -0.09 6.06
C SER A 357 -19.83 1.42 5.91
N VAL A 358 -20.90 2.16 6.26
CA VAL A 358 -20.91 3.63 6.27
C VAL A 358 -19.98 4.15 7.36
N PHE A 359 -20.11 3.62 8.58
CA PHE A 359 -19.25 3.97 9.70
C PHE A 359 -17.78 3.63 9.41
N MET A 360 -17.52 2.44 8.87
CA MET A 360 -16.17 2.02 8.49
C MET A 360 -15.60 2.90 7.37
N SER A 361 -16.42 3.37 6.43
CA SER A 361 -15.98 4.31 5.39
C SER A 361 -15.56 5.65 5.99
N PHE A 362 -16.28 6.19 6.97
CA PHE A 362 -15.87 7.42 7.68
C PHE A 362 -14.59 7.22 8.49
N ILE A 363 -14.43 6.06 9.12
CA ILE A 363 -13.21 5.74 9.88
C ILE A 363 -12.03 5.53 8.93
N SER A 364 -12.25 5.03 7.71
CA SER A 364 -11.18 4.50 6.85
C SER A 364 -10.88 5.30 5.59
N SER A 365 -11.68 6.29 5.19
CA SER A 365 -11.55 6.94 3.88
C SER A 365 -11.73 8.46 3.93
N CYS A 366 -10.77 9.19 3.37
CA CYS A 366 -10.88 10.64 3.19
C CYS A 366 -11.95 11.01 2.15
N TRP A 367 -12.27 10.11 1.20
CA TRP A 367 -13.39 10.30 0.27
C TRP A 367 -14.75 10.40 0.99
N ALA A 368 -14.90 9.68 2.11
CA ALA A 368 -16.13 9.69 2.89
C ALA A 368 -16.31 11.04 3.60
N TYR A 369 -15.22 11.58 4.14
CA TYR A 369 -15.17 12.94 4.70
C TYR A 369 -15.58 13.99 3.67
N LYS A 370 -14.96 13.95 2.47
CA LYS A 370 -15.28 14.86 1.36
C LYS A 370 -16.74 14.77 0.92
N THR A 371 -17.30 13.56 0.85
CA THR A 371 -18.71 13.33 0.46
C THR A 371 -19.64 14.15 1.33
N ILE A 372 -19.41 14.18 2.64
CA ILE A 372 -20.28 14.87 3.60
C ILE A 372 -20.12 16.38 3.53
N ILE A 373 -18.90 16.90 3.35
CA ILE A 373 -18.67 18.35 3.18
C ILE A 373 -19.31 18.88 1.91
N THR A 374 -19.23 18.13 0.81
CA THR A 374 -19.77 18.54 -0.49
C THR A 374 -21.27 18.28 -0.64
N LEU A 375 -21.88 17.55 0.30
CA LEU A 375 -23.30 17.19 0.26
C LEU A 375 -24.27 18.39 0.25
N PRO A 376 -24.08 19.43 1.08
CA PRO A 376 -24.97 20.61 1.06
C PRO A 376 -24.87 21.39 -0.25
N LEU A 377 -23.71 21.34 -0.91
CA LEU A 377 -23.44 22.05 -2.16
C LEU A 377 -24.05 21.33 -3.36
N THR A 378 -24.10 20.00 -3.33
CA THR A 378 -24.50 19.16 -4.46
C THR A 378 -25.95 18.70 -4.40
N CYS A 379 -26.59 18.70 -3.22
CA CYS A 379 -27.97 18.27 -3.05
C CYS A 379 -28.83 19.39 -2.41
N PRO A 380 -29.69 20.06 -3.19
CA PRO A 380 -30.59 21.09 -2.68
C PRO A 380 -31.58 20.58 -1.61
N LEU A 381 -31.94 19.30 -1.62
CA LEU A 381 -32.78 18.70 -0.58
C LEU A 381 -32.06 18.66 0.78
N CYS A 382 -30.75 18.43 0.78
CA CYS A 382 -29.97 18.38 2.02
C CYS A 382 -29.88 19.76 2.68
N GLN A 383 -29.90 20.84 1.90
CA GLN A 383 -29.94 22.22 2.43
C GLN A 383 -31.18 22.49 3.31
N LYS A 384 -32.27 21.73 3.13
CA LYS A 384 -33.47 21.82 3.98
C LYS A 384 -33.30 21.20 5.37
N PHE A 385 -32.23 20.43 5.60
CA PHE A 385 -31.95 19.73 6.86
C PHE A 385 -30.54 20.05 7.41
N PRO A 386 -30.23 21.33 7.69
CA PRO A 386 -28.89 21.73 8.11
C PRO A 386 -28.45 21.06 9.41
N GLY A 387 -29.37 20.78 10.34
CA GLY A 387 -29.07 20.08 11.59
C GLY A 387 -28.57 18.64 11.40
N VAL A 388 -29.12 17.91 10.43
CA VAL A 388 -28.69 16.53 10.12
C VAL A 388 -27.29 16.54 9.52
N ILE A 389 -27.01 17.47 8.62
CA ILE A 389 -25.67 17.65 8.04
C ILE A 389 -24.67 18.04 9.11
N ALA A 390 -25.00 18.98 9.99
CA ALA A 390 -24.13 19.40 11.08
C ALA A 390 -23.83 18.22 12.03
N ALA A 391 -24.83 17.40 12.35
CA ALA A 391 -24.63 16.18 13.15
C ALA A 391 -23.73 15.16 12.44
N LEU A 392 -23.91 14.94 11.13
CA LEU A 392 -23.05 14.05 10.33
C LEU A 392 -21.62 14.58 10.25
N LEU A 393 -21.42 15.88 10.03
CA LEU A 393 -20.10 16.51 10.03
C LEU A 393 -19.43 16.39 11.40
N SER A 394 -20.16 16.62 12.48
CA SER A 394 -19.66 16.43 13.84
C SER A 394 -19.22 14.99 14.10
N LEU A 395 -20.05 14.02 13.69
CA LEU A 395 -19.73 12.59 13.78
C LEU A 395 -18.48 12.25 12.96
N VAL A 396 -18.39 12.73 11.72
CA VAL A 396 -17.25 12.45 10.83
C VAL A 396 -15.97 13.06 11.39
N ARG A 397 -15.99 14.30 11.88
CA ARG A 397 -14.84 14.94 12.54
C ARG A 397 -14.41 14.19 13.79
N HIS A 398 -15.34 13.56 14.50
CA HIS A 398 -15.02 12.73 15.66
C HIS A 398 -14.41 11.37 15.27
N LEU A 399 -14.93 10.72 14.22
CA LEU A 399 -14.46 9.42 13.73
C LEU A 399 -13.15 9.50 12.94
N HIS A 400 -12.87 10.65 12.33
CA HIS A 400 -11.70 10.93 11.52
C HIS A 400 -11.07 12.26 11.92
N PRO A 401 -10.47 12.35 13.11
CA PRO A 401 -9.88 13.60 13.57
C PRO A 401 -8.72 14.02 12.66
N ASP A 402 -8.54 15.32 12.49
CA ASP A 402 -7.52 15.92 11.59
C ASP A 402 -6.10 15.45 11.95
N SER A 403 -5.84 15.19 13.23
CA SER A 403 -4.58 14.69 13.77
C SER A 403 -4.33 13.19 13.52
N ARG A 404 -5.30 12.46 12.96
CA ARG A 404 -5.14 11.04 12.67
C ARG A 404 -4.16 10.84 11.51
N GLY A 405 -3.17 9.99 11.74
CA GLY A 405 -2.31 9.47 10.68
C GLY A 405 -3.02 8.41 9.84
N GLU A 406 -2.87 8.48 8.52
CA GLU A 406 -3.45 7.47 7.60
C GLU A 406 -2.55 6.25 7.40
N TRP A 407 -1.29 6.35 7.82
CA TRP A 407 -0.24 5.36 7.56
C TRP A 407 0.50 5.01 8.85
N SER A 408 1.31 3.95 8.80
CA SER A 408 2.03 3.48 10.00
C SER A 408 3.06 4.48 10.54
N GLY A 409 3.57 5.38 9.68
CA GLY A 409 4.57 6.38 10.05
C GLY A 409 5.90 5.76 10.50
N LYS A 410 6.24 4.57 10.01
CA LYS A 410 7.43 3.81 10.41
C LYS A 410 8.49 3.76 9.31
N LEU A 411 9.73 3.80 9.74
CA LEU A 411 10.94 3.62 8.94
C LEU A 411 11.61 2.31 9.37
N ALA A 412 11.71 1.35 8.46
CA ALA A 412 12.46 0.12 8.71
C ALA A 412 13.96 0.41 8.69
N GLN A 413 14.74 -0.28 9.52
CA GLN A 413 16.17 -0.06 9.69
C GLN A 413 16.91 -1.37 9.47
N ASN A 414 17.92 -1.33 8.60
CA ASN A 414 18.83 -2.43 8.38
C ASN A 414 20.27 -1.90 8.30
N ASN A 415 21.10 -2.31 9.25
CA ASN A 415 22.53 -2.10 9.20
C ASN A 415 23.25 -3.39 8.79
N MET A 416 24.13 -3.29 7.79
CA MET A 416 24.79 -4.45 7.19
C MET A 416 25.82 -5.08 8.15
N ILE A 417 26.61 -4.28 8.85
CA ILE A 417 27.63 -4.74 9.82
C ILE A 417 26.94 -5.43 11.02
N GLU A 418 25.90 -4.81 11.58
CA GLU A 418 25.08 -5.40 12.64
C GLU A 418 24.42 -6.71 12.20
N GLY A 419 23.97 -6.76 10.94
CA GLY A 419 23.49 -7.99 10.29
C GLY A 419 24.53 -9.11 10.30
N CYS A 420 25.76 -8.80 9.94
CA CYS A 420 26.89 -9.74 9.90
C CYS A 420 27.32 -10.18 11.31
N ILE A 421 27.35 -9.27 12.29
CA ILE A 421 27.62 -9.60 13.70
C ILE A 421 26.59 -10.61 14.22
N ARG A 422 25.29 -10.35 14.01
CA ARG A 422 24.23 -11.27 14.41
C ARG A 422 24.33 -12.62 13.68
N GLU A 423 24.69 -12.62 12.40
CA GLU A 423 24.90 -13.87 11.64
C GLU A 423 26.08 -14.68 12.18
N LYS A 424 27.19 -14.04 12.56
CA LYS A 424 28.33 -14.69 13.22
C LYS A 424 27.94 -15.27 14.58
N GLN A 425 27.20 -14.52 15.39
CA GLN A 425 26.75 -14.94 16.72
C GLN A 425 25.72 -16.07 16.69
N ALA A 426 24.82 -16.10 15.71
CA ALA A 426 23.73 -17.07 15.63
C ALA A 426 24.15 -18.52 15.35
N GLY A 427 25.42 -18.76 14.94
CA GLY A 427 25.94 -20.09 14.66
C GLY A 427 25.27 -20.83 13.48
N ALA A 428 25.86 -21.95 13.05
CA ALA A 428 25.40 -22.75 11.90
C ALA A 428 24.55 -23.97 12.32
N GLY A 429 23.50 -23.76 13.12
CA GLY A 429 22.67 -24.85 13.67
C GLY A 429 21.75 -25.55 12.65
N LEU A 430 21.45 -26.84 12.89
CA LEU A 430 20.57 -27.69 12.07
C LEU A 430 19.12 -27.14 11.99
N LEU A 431 18.63 -26.53 13.08
CA LEU A 431 17.34 -25.82 13.15
C LEU A 431 17.25 -24.63 12.17
N ARG A 432 18.36 -23.92 11.91
CA ARG A 432 18.40 -22.80 10.94
C ARG A 432 18.35 -23.31 9.50
N ARG A 433 19.00 -24.45 9.20
CA ARG A 433 18.89 -25.10 7.87
C ARG A 433 17.48 -25.62 7.61
N ALA A 434 16.85 -26.21 8.62
CA ALA A 434 15.46 -26.66 8.53
C ALA A 434 14.48 -25.50 8.34
N ARG A 435 14.67 -24.36 9.03
CA ARG A 435 13.84 -23.15 8.87
C ARG A 435 13.96 -22.50 7.48
N ARG A 436 15.19 -22.38 6.95
CA ARG A 436 15.44 -21.96 5.56
C ARG A 436 14.71 -22.82 4.53
N TYR A 437 14.69 -24.12 4.76
CA TYR A 437 14.04 -25.08 3.88
C TYR A 437 12.50 -24.96 3.85
N ILE A 438 11.90 -24.41 4.91
CA ILE A 438 10.44 -24.18 5.04
C ILE A 438 10.05 -22.78 4.52
N GLY A 439 11.01 -21.96 4.04
CA GLY A 439 10.76 -20.58 3.62
C GLY A 439 10.44 -19.62 4.77
N ILE A 440 10.69 -20.06 6.02
CA ILE A 440 10.69 -19.21 7.21
C ILE A 440 12.14 -18.79 7.40
N ASP A 441 12.67 -18.01 6.45
CA ASP A 441 13.99 -17.42 6.66
C ASP A 441 13.81 -16.25 7.64
N ASP A 442 14.27 -16.52 8.85
CA ASP A 442 14.49 -15.68 10.03
C ASP A 442 13.52 -14.51 10.28
N ASN A 443 12.88 -14.57 11.45
CA ASN A 443 12.50 -13.41 12.26
C ASN A 443 13.75 -12.55 12.55
N LYS A 444 14.37 -11.95 11.53
CA LYS A 444 15.00 -10.65 11.69
C LYS A 444 13.83 -9.72 11.91
N ALA A 445 13.40 -9.58 13.16
CA ALA A 445 12.38 -8.61 13.52
C ALA A 445 12.92 -7.26 13.04
N ILE A 446 12.49 -6.83 11.85
CA ILE A 446 13.02 -5.65 11.20
C ILE A 446 12.72 -4.50 12.15
N LYS A 447 13.78 -3.88 12.67
CA LYS A 447 13.65 -2.76 13.59
C LYS A 447 12.93 -1.66 12.83
N ARG A 448 11.78 -1.22 13.34
CA ARG A 448 10.99 -0.15 12.76
C ARG A 448 10.94 1.00 13.75
N ILE A 449 11.51 2.14 13.38
CA ILE A 449 11.46 3.38 14.14
C ILE A 449 10.35 4.28 13.61
N GLY A 450 9.87 5.25 14.39
CA GLY A 450 8.98 6.29 13.86
C GLY A 450 9.75 7.22 12.92
N VAL A 451 9.11 7.71 11.86
CA VAL A 451 9.68 8.78 11.04
C VAL A 451 9.70 10.06 11.87
N SER A 452 10.89 10.50 12.26
CA SER A 452 11.05 11.66 13.15
C SER A 452 10.77 12.99 12.42
N PRO A 453 10.40 14.06 13.14
CA PRO A 453 10.23 15.39 12.54
C PRO A 453 11.48 15.90 11.83
N GLU A 454 12.67 15.56 12.34
CA GLU A 454 13.96 15.96 11.78
C GLU A 454 14.22 15.26 10.43
N VAL A 455 13.87 13.97 10.30
CA VAL A 455 13.91 13.27 9.00
C VAL A 455 12.93 13.92 8.02
N LYS A 456 11.71 14.24 8.46
CA LYS A 456 10.71 14.89 7.61
C LYS A 456 11.21 16.23 7.10
N LYS A 457 11.76 17.05 8.00
CA LYS A 457 12.33 18.37 7.73
C LYS A 457 13.52 18.27 6.77
N LEU A 458 14.52 17.45 7.07
CA LEU A 458 15.70 17.25 6.20
C LEU A 458 15.30 16.89 4.77
N VAL A 459 14.39 15.91 4.62
CA VAL A 459 13.95 15.45 3.30
C VAL A 459 13.26 16.58 2.53
N LEU A 460 12.37 17.34 3.18
CA LEU A 460 11.64 18.40 2.49
C LEU A 460 12.53 19.61 2.18
N ASP A 461 13.37 20.04 3.12
CA ASP A 461 14.28 21.18 2.96
C ASP A 461 15.23 20.91 1.78
N LYS A 462 15.85 19.73 1.72
CA LYS A 462 16.70 19.33 0.59
C LYS A 462 15.94 19.30 -0.72
N LEU A 463 14.73 18.75 -0.74
CA LEU A 463 13.91 18.74 -1.95
C LEU A 463 13.52 20.15 -2.44
N LEU A 464 13.28 21.09 -1.52
CA LEU A 464 13.02 22.50 -1.85
C LEU A 464 14.27 23.21 -2.39
N GLU A 465 15.44 22.97 -1.79
CA GLU A 465 16.73 23.45 -2.31
C GLU A 465 16.95 22.97 -3.75
N ILE A 466 16.69 21.69 -4.00
CA ILE A 466 16.78 21.05 -5.31
C ILE A 466 15.76 21.63 -6.29
N ALA A 467 14.52 21.83 -5.88
CA ALA A 467 13.47 22.36 -6.75
C ALA A 467 13.74 23.81 -7.19
N SER A 468 14.45 24.60 -6.39
CA SER A 468 14.76 26.00 -6.69
C SER A 468 16.07 26.23 -7.43
N THR A 469 17.01 25.27 -7.45
CA THR A 469 18.27 25.47 -8.17
C THR A 469 18.06 25.50 -9.69
N SER A 470 18.81 26.34 -10.41
CA SER A 470 18.79 26.34 -11.88
C SER A 470 19.25 25.00 -12.47
N ARG A 471 20.09 24.24 -11.73
CA ARG A 471 20.59 22.92 -12.14
C ARG A 471 19.53 21.83 -12.18
N VAL A 472 18.36 22.04 -11.57
CA VAL A 472 17.25 21.06 -11.61
C VAL A 472 16.82 20.73 -13.05
N LEU A 473 16.99 21.69 -13.95
CA LEU A 473 16.73 21.58 -15.38
C LEU A 473 17.63 20.54 -16.08
N GLU A 474 18.81 20.27 -15.53
CA GLU A 474 19.84 19.39 -16.09
C GLU A 474 19.80 17.97 -15.50
N TRP A 475 19.15 17.81 -14.34
CA TRP A 475 19.12 16.54 -13.62
C TRP A 475 18.05 15.60 -14.15
N ASP A 476 18.45 14.34 -14.37
CA ASP A 476 17.54 13.27 -14.78
C ASP A 476 17.27 12.35 -13.61
N LEU A 477 16.20 12.65 -12.85
CA LEU A 477 15.68 11.74 -11.82
C LEU A 477 15.01 10.48 -12.41
N GLY A 478 14.79 10.47 -13.73
CA GLY A 478 14.14 9.40 -14.48
C GLY A 478 15.00 8.16 -14.69
N VAL A 479 14.64 7.36 -15.72
CA VAL A 479 15.19 6.01 -16.07
C VAL A 479 16.71 6.00 -16.38
N GLY A 480 17.41 7.09 -16.11
CA GLY A 480 18.87 7.14 -16.10
C GLY A 480 19.49 6.36 -14.94
N ARG A 481 20.81 6.10 -15.04
CA ARG A 481 21.62 5.58 -13.94
C ARG A 481 21.74 6.65 -12.84
N PHE A 482 21.76 6.27 -11.57
CA PHE A 482 22.25 7.12 -10.47
C PHE A 482 23.61 7.71 -10.82
N ARG A 483 23.81 9.02 -10.59
CA ARG A 483 25.03 9.75 -11.02
C ARG A 483 25.73 10.51 -9.91
N GLY A 484 25.19 10.60 -8.69
CA GLY A 484 25.81 11.41 -7.64
C GLY A 484 25.86 12.91 -8.02
N GLN A 485 24.87 13.38 -8.78
CA GLN A 485 24.80 14.77 -9.26
C GLN A 485 24.58 15.77 -8.13
N TRP A 486 23.85 15.37 -7.09
CA TRP A 486 23.56 16.24 -5.94
C TRP A 486 24.79 16.38 -5.06
N ALA A 487 25.55 15.30 -4.89
CA ALA A 487 26.84 15.34 -4.23
C ALA A 487 27.82 16.25 -4.97
N GLN A 488 27.92 16.15 -6.31
CA GLN A 488 28.75 17.05 -7.11
C GLN A 488 28.30 18.51 -6.99
N TRP A 489 26.98 18.77 -6.95
CA TRP A 489 26.47 20.12 -6.76
C TRP A 489 26.82 20.73 -5.41
N VAL A 490 26.78 19.94 -4.33
CA VAL A 490 27.26 20.40 -3.01
C VAL A 490 28.76 20.73 -3.04
N VAL A 491 29.57 19.93 -3.74
CA VAL A 491 31.01 20.21 -3.90
C VAL A 491 31.24 21.50 -4.69
N ASP A 492 30.53 21.69 -5.81
CA ASP A 492 30.67 22.87 -6.66
C ASP A 492 30.22 24.17 -5.97
N ALA A 493 29.43 24.08 -4.90
CA ALA A 493 28.98 25.23 -4.12
C ALA A 493 29.98 25.69 -3.04
N LYS A 494 31.06 24.92 -2.78
CA LYS A 494 32.07 25.23 -1.76
C LYS A 494 33.17 26.17 -2.27
N GLU A 495 33.82 26.86 -1.34
CA GLU A 495 35.01 27.67 -1.61
C GLU A 495 36.23 26.82 -2.04
N ASP A 496 37.15 27.43 -2.80
CA ASP A 496 38.21 26.74 -3.56
C ASP A 496 39.09 25.77 -2.74
N HIS A 497 39.39 26.07 -1.46
CA HIS A 497 40.26 25.23 -0.63
C HIS A 497 39.57 23.93 -0.16
N LEU A 498 38.30 23.99 0.25
CA LEU A 498 37.48 22.84 0.65
C LEU A 498 36.99 22.02 -0.55
N CYS A 499 36.89 22.67 -1.72
CA CYS A 499 36.50 22.03 -2.98
C CYS A 499 37.47 20.90 -3.37
N SER A 500 38.77 21.07 -3.15
CA SER A 500 39.79 20.06 -3.51
C SER A 500 39.62 18.73 -2.75
N ALA A 501 39.44 18.78 -1.42
CA ALA A 501 39.21 17.60 -0.59
C ALA A 501 37.86 16.94 -0.91
N ALA A 502 36.80 17.73 -1.05
CA ALA A 502 35.48 17.21 -1.38
C ALA A 502 35.42 16.61 -2.80
N GLN A 503 36.17 17.14 -3.76
CA GLN A 503 36.31 16.56 -5.09
C GLN A 503 37.06 15.22 -5.05
N GLN A 504 38.10 15.13 -4.20
CA GLN A 504 38.82 13.87 -3.98
C GLN A 504 37.88 12.78 -3.43
N VAL A 505 37.00 13.10 -2.49
CA VAL A 505 35.97 12.18 -1.96
C VAL A 505 35.11 11.59 -3.09
N LEU A 506 34.64 12.42 -4.03
CA LEU A 506 33.83 11.95 -5.16
C LEU A 506 34.63 11.08 -6.14
N GLN A 507 35.91 11.39 -6.34
CA GLN A 507 36.80 10.61 -7.20
C GLN A 507 37.14 9.23 -6.59
N VAL A 508 37.54 9.18 -5.32
CA VAL A 508 37.92 7.93 -4.63
C VAL A 508 36.72 7.03 -4.41
N SER A 509 35.54 7.60 -4.15
CA SER A 509 34.28 6.82 -4.09
C SER A 509 33.85 6.29 -5.46
N ASN A 510 34.28 6.95 -6.55
CA ASN A 510 33.83 6.70 -7.91
C ASN A 510 32.29 6.73 -8.02
N ILE A 511 31.64 7.67 -7.34
CA ILE A 511 30.18 7.71 -7.20
C ILE A 511 29.42 7.74 -8.55
N GLN A 512 30.01 8.38 -9.57
CA GLN A 512 29.47 8.47 -10.93
C GLN A 512 29.66 7.19 -11.76
N GLY A 513 30.72 6.42 -11.47
CA GLY A 513 31.07 5.20 -12.23
C GLY A 513 30.57 3.91 -11.59
N LEU A 514 30.26 3.94 -10.29
CA LEU A 514 29.86 2.77 -9.52
C LEU A 514 28.37 2.44 -9.72
N GLU A 515 28.04 1.15 -9.76
CA GLU A 515 26.64 0.71 -9.84
C GLU A 515 25.85 1.11 -8.61
N PHE A 516 24.54 1.35 -8.78
CA PHE A 516 23.68 1.90 -7.72
C PHE A 516 23.77 1.14 -6.38
N VAL A 517 23.63 -0.19 -6.40
CA VAL A 517 23.70 -1.01 -5.17
C VAL A 517 25.09 -0.98 -4.55
N SER A 518 26.14 -0.99 -5.37
CA SER A 518 27.51 -0.86 -4.91
C SER A 518 27.77 0.50 -4.26
N SER A 519 27.21 1.58 -4.81
CA SER A 519 27.26 2.92 -4.22
C SER A 519 26.54 2.97 -2.89
N VAL A 520 25.33 2.41 -2.79
CA VAL A 520 24.57 2.37 -1.52
C VAL A 520 25.33 1.59 -0.46
N LEU A 521 25.90 0.44 -0.81
CA LEU A 521 26.70 -0.37 0.09
C LEU A 521 27.94 0.38 0.62
N LEU A 522 28.67 1.02 -0.29
CA LEU A 522 29.87 1.79 0.03
C LEU A 522 29.54 2.97 0.96
N TRP A 523 28.55 3.79 0.58
CA TRP A 523 28.15 4.97 1.35
C TRP A 523 27.52 4.61 2.69
N HIS A 524 26.89 3.43 2.82
CA HIS A 524 26.40 2.93 4.11
C HIS A 524 27.54 2.73 5.11
N ILE A 525 28.63 2.09 4.69
CA ILE A 525 29.81 1.85 5.54
C ILE A 525 30.53 3.17 5.84
N ILE A 526 30.67 4.06 4.83
CA ILE A 526 31.25 5.40 5.02
C ILE A 526 30.48 6.17 6.08
N THR A 527 29.15 6.17 6.00
CA THR A 527 28.28 6.87 6.95
C THR A 527 28.47 6.31 8.35
N ASP A 528 28.57 4.98 8.50
CA ASP A 528 28.83 4.34 9.79
C ASP A 528 30.19 4.73 10.40
N ILE A 529 31.25 4.83 9.59
CA ILE A 529 32.58 5.29 10.04
C ILE A 529 32.51 6.76 10.47
N CYS A 530 31.85 7.63 9.71
CA CYS A 530 31.72 9.05 10.05
C CYS A 530 30.85 9.29 11.30
N LEU A 531 29.78 8.52 11.49
CA LEU A 531 28.93 8.60 12.69
C LEU A 531 29.72 8.34 13.97
N LEU A 532 30.69 7.43 13.90
CA LEU A 532 31.55 7.07 15.02
C LEU A 532 32.57 8.18 15.35
N VAL A 533 33.17 8.81 14.34
CA VAL A 533 34.17 9.87 14.55
C VAL A 533 33.52 11.13 15.12
N ASP A 534 32.35 11.47 14.60
CA ASP A 534 31.69 12.72 14.92
C ASP A 534 30.74 12.59 16.11
N GLU A 535 30.75 11.49 16.87
CA GLU A 535 29.72 11.21 17.87
C GLU A 535 29.63 12.29 18.95
N ASP A 536 30.78 12.83 19.37
CA ASP A 536 30.91 13.84 20.44
C ASP A 536 30.99 15.29 19.90
N GLU A 537 30.98 15.49 18.59
CA GLU A 537 31.02 16.82 17.98
C GLU A 537 29.65 17.51 18.05
N ASP A 538 29.59 18.84 18.20
CA ASP A 538 28.33 19.60 18.13
C ASP A 538 27.95 19.94 16.68
N GLY A 539 28.94 20.10 15.80
CA GLY A 539 28.75 20.42 14.38
C GLY A 539 27.93 19.36 13.63
N GLY A 540 26.98 19.80 12.79
CA GLY A 540 26.18 18.88 11.94
C GLY A 540 25.24 17.93 12.70
N ALA A 541 25.00 18.14 14.00
CA ALA A 541 24.10 17.32 14.82
C ALA A 541 22.70 17.14 14.21
N GLU A 542 22.17 18.21 13.63
CA GLU A 542 20.84 18.23 13.01
C GLU A 542 20.74 17.32 11.77
N LEU A 543 21.85 17.12 11.05
CA LEU A 543 21.93 16.27 9.87
C LEU A 543 22.28 14.82 10.21
N ARG A 544 23.12 14.59 11.23
CA ARG A 544 23.65 13.27 11.63
C ARG A 544 22.56 12.22 11.86
N GLY A 545 21.65 12.50 12.78
CA GLY A 545 20.57 11.57 13.16
C GLY A 545 19.66 11.20 11.98
N PRO A 546 19.09 12.19 11.28
CA PRO A 546 18.29 11.94 10.08
C PRO A 546 19.03 11.19 8.98
N THR A 547 20.29 11.54 8.71
CA THR A 547 21.11 10.91 7.67
C THR A 547 21.40 9.45 7.98
N ARG A 548 21.68 9.12 9.25
CA ARG A 548 21.76 7.72 9.71
C ARG A 548 20.48 6.96 9.41
N ASN A 549 19.33 7.54 9.76
CA ASN A 549 18.03 6.90 9.56
C ASN A 549 17.76 6.63 8.06
N LEU A 550 18.13 7.56 7.18
CA LEU A 550 18.01 7.42 5.73
C LEU A 550 18.96 6.35 5.17
N SER A 551 20.21 6.29 5.65
CA SER A 551 21.19 5.26 5.30
C SER A 551 20.69 3.85 5.65
N GLU A 552 20.29 3.63 6.90
CA GLU A 552 19.77 2.34 7.38
C GLU A 552 18.42 1.98 6.71
N TYR A 553 17.60 2.97 6.33
CA TYR A 553 16.36 2.73 5.57
C TYR A 553 16.63 2.34 4.10
N THR A 554 17.55 3.04 3.44
CA THR A 554 17.92 2.77 2.05
C THR A 554 18.53 1.37 1.94
N MET A 555 19.36 0.97 2.91
CA MET A 555 19.86 -0.41 3.00
C MET A 555 18.73 -1.43 3.18
N TYR A 556 17.70 -1.15 3.98
CA TYR A 556 16.51 -2.03 4.08
C TYR A 556 15.79 -2.16 2.72
N LEU A 557 15.58 -1.06 2.01
CA LEU A 557 14.89 -1.08 0.71
C LEU A 557 15.61 -1.96 -0.31
N ILE A 558 16.94 -1.95 -0.33
CA ILE A 558 17.70 -2.74 -1.30
C ILE A 558 17.89 -4.18 -0.81
N ALA A 559 18.29 -4.37 0.46
CA ALA A 559 18.67 -5.70 0.96
C ALA A 559 17.47 -6.59 1.32
N ASP A 560 16.44 -6.05 1.96
CA ASP A 560 15.27 -6.83 2.42
C ASP A 560 14.10 -6.73 1.43
N CYS A 561 13.88 -5.57 0.82
CA CYS A 561 12.82 -5.40 -0.18
C CYS A 561 13.27 -5.72 -1.62
N GLY A 562 14.57 -5.86 -1.89
CA GLY A 562 15.11 -6.20 -3.21
C GLY A 562 14.92 -5.10 -4.26
N VAL A 563 14.71 -3.85 -3.83
CA VAL A 563 14.38 -2.75 -4.73
C VAL A 563 15.61 -2.40 -5.58
N MET A 564 15.43 -2.42 -6.91
CA MET A 564 16.47 -2.06 -7.89
C MET A 564 17.75 -2.90 -7.80
N ALA A 565 17.74 -4.04 -7.10
CA ALA A 565 18.93 -4.85 -6.90
C ALA A 565 19.28 -5.72 -8.12
N GLY A 566 18.28 -6.36 -8.75
CA GLY A 566 18.54 -7.34 -9.81
C GLY A 566 19.46 -8.48 -9.35
N SER A 567 20.01 -9.27 -10.28
CA SER A 567 20.97 -10.33 -9.93
C SER A 567 22.29 -9.77 -9.40
N GLU A 568 22.82 -8.74 -10.08
CA GLU A 568 24.12 -8.15 -9.77
C GLU A 568 24.13 -7.46 -8.41
N GLY A 569 23.09 -6.69 -8.07
CA GLY A 569 22.98 -6.05 -6.76
C GLY A 569 22.86 -7.05 -5.62
N HIS A 570 22.11 -8.15 -5.80
CA HIS A 570 22.08 -9.22 -4.79
C HIS A 570 23.45 -9.89 -4.63
N PHE A 571 24.19 -10.09 -5.74
CA PHE A 571 25.56 -10.60 -5.69
C PHE A 571 26.50 -9.65 -4.93
N VAL A 572 26.44 -8.35 -5.23
CA VAL A 572 27.21 -7.29 -4.54
C VAL A 572 26.93 -7.27 -3.06
N LEU A 573 25.66 -7.26 -2.64
CA LEU A 573 25.28 -7.28 -1.23
C LEU A 573 25.83 -8.53 -0.54
N ARG A 574 25.73 -9.70 -1.17
CA ARG A 574 26.25 -10.94 -0.59
C ARG A 574 27.77 -10.94 -0.49
N LYS A 575 28.48 -10.38 -1.47
CA LYS A 575 29.94 -10.22 -1.46
C LYS A 575 30.40 -9.25 -0.38
N GLY A 576 29.74 -8.09 -0.24
CA GLY A 576 30.01 -7.16 0.84
C GLY A 576 29.79 -7.77 2.23
N CYS A 577 28.68 -8.48 2.43
CA CYS A 577 28.46 -9.20 3.69
C CYS A 577 29.52 -10.29 3.92
N HIS A 578 29.95 -10.99 2.88
CA HIS A 578 30.99 -12.01 3.00
C HIS A 578 32.34 -11.43 3.43
N GLU A 579 32.71 -10.26 2.90
CA GLU A 579 33.91 -9.52 3.26
C GLU A 579 33.88 -9.05 4.73
N VAL A 580 32.75 -8.53 5.20
CA VAL A 580 32.58 -8.20 6.63
C VAL A 580 32.66 -9.45 7.50
N LEU A 581 32.04 -10.55 7.07
CA LEU A 581 32.07 -11.82 7.81
C LEU A 581 33.47 -12.46 7.84
N SER A 582 34.27 -12.37 6.77
CA SER A 582 35.65 -12.85 6.77
C SER A 582 36.51 -12.02 7.72
N TRP A 583 36.41 -10.68 7.63
CA TRP A 583 37.07 -9.77 8.56
C TRP A 583 36.73 -10.11 10.02
N LEU A 584 35.45 -10.28 10.34
CA LEU A 584 35.00 -10.63 11.69
C LEU A 584 35.55 -11.98 12.17
N ARG A 585 35.81 -12.94 11.28
CA ARG A 585 36.36 -14.26 11.65
C ARG A 585 37.84 -14.18 11.95
N GLU A 586 38.60 -13.43 11.15
CA GLU A 586 40.05 -13.30 11.31
C GLU A 586 40.42 -12.50 12.56
N LYS A 587 39.65 -11.46 12.90
CA LYS A 587 39.94 -10.58 14.06
C LYS A 587 39.40 -11.06 15.40
N GLY A 588 38.94 -12.31 15.49
CA GLY A 588 38.78 -13.13 16.71
C GLY A 588 38.00 -12.58 17.93
N GLU A 589 38.42 -11.44 18.49
CA GLU A 589 38.09 -10.95 19.83
C GLU A 589 37.19 -9.69 19.86
N SER A 590 37.11 -8.92 18.77
CA SER A 590 36.33 -7.67 18.67
C SER A 590 34.82 -7.87 18.35
N GLY A 591 34.45 -9.07 17.89
CA GLY A 591 33.28 -9.28 17.01
C GLY A 591 31.88 -9.26 17.61
N GLY A 592 31.66 -8.67 18.79
CA GLY A 592 30.34 -8.52 19.40
C GLY A 592 29.75 -7.11 19.31
N ASP A 593 30.61 -6.09 19.32
CA ASP A 593 30.22 -4.68 19.41
C ASP A 593 30.40 -3.97 18.06
N ARG A 594 29.31 -3.42 17.50
CA ARG A 594 29.33 -2.68 16.22
C ARG A 594 30.33 -1.53 16.27
N ARG A 595 30.46 -0.85 17.40
CA ARG A 595 31.34 0.32 17.55
C ARG A 595 32.80 -0.07 17.32
N LYS A 596 33.27 -1.08 18.07
CA LYS A 596 34.63 -1.61 17.97
C LYS A 596 34.96 -2.13 16.58
N VAL A 597 34.01 -2.83 15.95
CA VAL A 597 34.19 -3.33 14.58
C VAL A 597 34.44 -2.19 13.60
N ILE A 598 33.70 -1.09 13.70
CA ILE A 598 33.88 0.09 12.84
C ILE A 598 35.21 0.79 13.15
N GLU A 599 35.58 0.93 14.44
CA GLU A 599 36.87 1.48 14.86
C GLU A 599 38.05 0.70 14.28
N ASP A 600 38.00 -0.62 14.36
CA ASP A 600 39.06 -1.50 13.87
C ASP A 600 39.17 -1.42 12.34
N ILE A 601 38.04 -1.43 11.61
CA ILE A 601 38.02 -1.27 10.14
C ILE A 601 38.63 0.08 9.73
N ARG A 602 38.33 1.16 10.47
CA ARG A 602 38.86 2.50 10.19
C ARG A 602 40.38 2.56 10.35
N ASN A 603 40.90 1.91 11.40
CA ASN A 603 42.31 1.99 11.78
C ASN A 603 43.21 0.92 11.10
N GLU A 604 42.62 0.01 10.30
CA GLU A 604 43.34 -1.07 9.63
C GLU A 604 44.24 -0.57 8.48
N ASP A 605 45.36 -1.26 8.23
CA ASP A 605 46.25 -0.98 7.10
C ASP A 605 45.69 -1.54 5.77
N SER A 606 46.00 -0.85 4.67
CA SER A 606 45.57 -1.18 3.31
C SER A 606 46.09 -2.55 2.85
N SER A 607 47.20 -3.03 3.44
CA SER A 607 47.79 -4.34 3.13
C SER A 607 46.86 -5.51 3.43
N PHE A 608 45.99 -5.39 4.44
CA PHE A 608 45.00 -6.43 4.78
C PHE A 608 44.03 -6.72 3.63
N PHE A 609 43.71 -5.69 2.83
CA PHE A 609 42.70 -5.78 1.78
C PHE A 609 43.29 -6.16 0.41
N ALA A 610 44.61 -6.35 0.29
CA ALA A 610 45.31 -6.60 -0.96
C ALA A 610 45.16 -8.05 -1.50
N ASP A 611 44.84 -9.03 -0.64
CA ASP A 611 45.03 -10.47 -0.94
C ASP A 611 43.78 -11.26 -1.44
N ASN A 612 42.88 -10.63 -2.21
CA ASN A 612 41.59 -11.19 -2.75
C ASN A 612 40.33 -10.97 -1.89
N TYR A 613 40.01 -9.72 -1.59
CA TYR A 613 38.68 -9.35 -1.11
C TYR A 613 37.98 -8.40 -2.09
N TYR A 614 36.65 -8.45 -2.11
CA TYR A 614 35.86 -7.37 -2.70
C TYR A 614 36.34 -6.07 -2.01
N PRO A 615 36.62 -4.96 -2.70
CA PRO A 615 37.38 -3.87 -2.08
C PRO A 615 36.48 -2.86 -1.33
N VAL A 616 35.34 -3.27 -0.76
CA VAL A 616 34.35 -2.31 -0.24
C VAL A 616 34.80 -1.68 1.07
N LEU A 617 35.41 -2.46 1.97
CA LEU A 617 35.88 -1.96 3.27
C LEU A 617 37.07 -1.01 3.10
N ASP A 618 38.07 -1.40 2.30
CA ASP A 618 39.21 -0.52 2.02
C ASP A 618 38.80 0.77 1.32
N ARG A 619 37.89 0.68 0.33
CA ARG A 619 37.38 1.87 -0.33
C ARG A 619 36.59 2.74 0.64
N ALA A 620 35.72 2.16 1.46
CA ALA A 620 34.96 2.91 2.47
C ALA A 620 35.90 3.65 3.42
N ARG A 621 36.94 2.97 3.94
CA ARG A 621 37.96 3.57 4.79
C ARG A 621 38.65 4.75 4.13
N ARG A 622 39.13 4.59 2.89
CA ARG A 622 39.79 5.69 2.14
C ARG A 622 38.89 6.88 1.92
N VAL A 623 37.65 6.65 1.49
CA VAL A 623 36.67 7.74 1.28
C VAL A 623 36.32 8.43 2.60
N SER A 624 36.17 7.67 3.69
CA SER A 624 35.97 8.24 5.02
C SER A 624 37.18 9.06 5.47
N SER A 625 38.41 8.61 5.25
CA SER A 625 39.61 9.40 5.55
C SER A 625 39.64 10.72 4.79
N ASP A 626 39.31 10.72 3.50
CA ASP A 626 39.23 11.94 2.68
C ASP A 626 38.09 12.86 3.14
N LEU A 627 36.95 12.30 3.57
CA LEU A 627 35.85 13.08 4.17
C LEU A 627 36.28 13.77 5.46
N LEU A 628 37.08 13.10 6.30
CA LEU A 628 37.56 13.65 7.57
C LEU A 628 38.58 14.80 7.41
N VAL A 629 39.13 15.00 6.20
CA VAL A 629 39.93 16.19 5.87
C VAL A 629 39.07 17.47 5.88
N LEU A 630 37.76 17.34 5.66
CA LEU A 630 36.83 18.46 5.87
C LEU A 630 36.70 18.70 7.39
N GLU A 631 37.32 19.78 7.85
CA GLU A 631 37.44 20.14 9.27
C GLU A 631 36.06 20.38 9.90
N GLU A 632 35.16 21.05 9.18
CA GLU A 632 33.81 21.35 9.64
C GLU A 632 32.89 20.11 9.56
N PRO A 633 32.36 19.59 10.67
CA PRO A 633 31.46 18.45 10.65
C PRO A 633 30.19 18.73 9.83
N GLY A 634 29.67 19.96 9.88
CA GLY A 634 28.49 20.36 9.10
C GLY A 634 28.68 20.15 7.59
N ASP A 635 29.86 20.47 7.09
CA ASP A 635 30.23 20.31 5.69
C ASP A 635 30.29 18.85 5.24
N ARG A 636 30.77 17.96 6.12
CA ARG A 636 30.76 16.51 5.88
C ARG A 636 29.35 15.97 5.79
N TRP A 637 28.52 16.32 6.77
CA TRP A 637 27.16 15.81 6.87
C TRP A 637 26.25 16.36 5.78
N GLU A 638 26.50 17.57 5.29
CA GLU A 638 25.83 18.14 4.11
C GLU A 638 26.09 17.30 2.85
N LEU A 639 27.35 16.91 2.61
CA LEU A 639 27.71 16.05 1.48
C LEU A 639 27.12 14.64 1.61
N ILE A 640 27.22 14.02 2.79
CA ILE A 640 26.66 12.68 3.04
C ILE A 640 25.12 12.71 2.89
N ALA A 641 24.45 13.74 3.41
CA ALA A 641 23.00 13.91 3.27
C ALA A 641 22.59 14.03 1.80
N ALA A 642 23.32 14.81 0.99
CA ALA A 642 23.03 14.96 -0.44
C ALA A 642 23.09 13.61 -1.20
N VAL A 643 24.06 12.75 -0.88
CA VAL A 643 24.16 11.41 -1.47
C VAL A 643 22.94 10.57 -1.13
N TRP A 644 22.56 10.49 0.15
CA TRP A 644 21.40 9.70 0.58
C TRP A 644 20.09 10.23 0.03
N MET A 645 19.96 11.55 -0.05
CA MET A 645 18.79 12.20 -0.63
C MET A 645 18.63 11.85 -2.11
N GLU A 646 19.71 11.87 -2.89
CA GLU A 646 19.67 11.48 -4.31
C GLU A 646 19.32 10.00 -4.46
N MET A 647 19.95 9.12 -3.67
CA MET A 647 19.65 7.69 -3.68
C MET A 647 18.19 7.40 -3.34
N LEU A 648 17.64 8.05 -2.30
CA LEU A 648 16.27 7.87 -1.86
C LEU A 648 15.28 8.36 -2.92
N CYS A 649 15.54 9.52 -3.53
CA CYS A 649 14.70 10.06 -4.60
C CYS A 649 14.75 9.18 -5.85
N HIS A 650 15.95 8.70 -6.21
CA HIS A 650 16.16 7.77 -7.31
C HIS A 650 15.36 6.47 -7.11
N ILE A 651 15.38 5.89 -5.89
CA ILE A 651 14.54 4.73 -5.55
C ILE A 651 13.07 5.08 -5.66
N SER A 652 12.65 6.21 -5.07
CA SER A 652 11.24 6.60 -5.04
C SER A 652 10.63 6.78 -6.43
N TYR A 653 11.43 7.21 -7.41
CA TYR A 653 10.98 7.40 -8.78
C TYR A 653 11.04 6.09 -9.59
N ASN A 654 12.07 5.25 -9.38
CA ASN A 654 12.39 4.12 -10.26
C ASN A 654 12.03 2.73 -9.71
N CYS A 655 11.57 2.60 -8.47
CA CYS A 655 11.17 1.29 -7.91
C CYS A 655 9.85 0.73 -8.48
N GLY A 656 9.14 1.53 -9.27
CA GLY A 656 7.98 1.13 -10.06
C GLY A 656 6.65 1.18 -9.31
N ALA A 657 5.58 1.49 -10.04
CA ALA A 657 4.21 1.60 -9.54
C ALA A 657 3.75 0.34 -8.78
N GLY A 658 4.15 -0.85 -9.24
CA GLY A 658 3.80 -2.11 -8.59
C GLY A 658 4.34 -2.22 -7.17
N PHE A 659 5.58 -1.76 -6.93
CA PHE A 659 6.18 -1.73 -5.60
C PHE A 659 5.38 -0.80 -4.67
N HIS A 660 5.14 0.45 -5.09
CA HIS A 660 4.36 1.40 -4.29
C HIS A 660 2.95 0.91 -4.00
N ALA A 661 2.24 0.40 -5.01
CA ALA A 661 0.88 -0.12 -4.87
C ALA A 661 0.82 -1.24 -3.83
N LYS A 662 1.79 -2.16 -3.84
CA LYS A 662 1.89 -3.24 -2.84
C LYS A 662 2.04 -2.68 -1.43
N GLN A 663 2.90 -1.67 -1.24
CA GLN A 663 3.19 -1.10 0.10
C GLN A 663 2.00 -0.34 0.71
N LEU A 664 1.08 0.19 -0.10
CA LEU A 664 -0.17 0.78 0.42
C LEU A 664 -1.05 -0.24 1.15
N THR A 665 -0.86 -1.55 0.91
CA THR A 665 -1.65 -2.61 1.58
C THR A 665 -1.03 -3.10 2.90
N THR A 666 0.18 -2.66 3.23
CA THR A 666 1.01 -3.17 4.33
C THR A 666 1.41 -2.10 5.36
N GLY A 667 0.71 -0.96 5.39
CA GLY A 667 0.99 0.14 6.33
C GLY A 667 1.66 1.37 5.71
N GLY A 668 1.90 1.34 4.39
CA GLY A 668 2.65 2.37 3.66
C GLY A 668 4.16 2.25 3.88
N GLU A 669 4.93 2.76 2.93
CA GLU A 669 6.39 2.90 3.03
C GLU A 669 6.79 4.37 2.91
N PHE A 670 7.84 4.78 3.63
CA PHE A 670 8.30 6.18 3.62
C PHE A 670 8.72 6.63 2.22
N VAL A 671 9.39 5.76 1.45
CA VAL A 671 9.77 6.04 0.05
C VAL A 671 8.57 6.35 -0.86
N THR A 672 7.38 5.86 -0.52
CA THR A 672 6.14 6.19 -1.25
C THR A 672 5.63 7.60 -0.91
N HIS A 673 5.90 8.09 0.29
CA HIS A 673 5.65 9.49 0.66
C HIS A 673 6.65 10.41 -0.06
N VAL A 674 7.93 10.03 -0.11
CA VAL A 674 8.95 10.77 -0.89
C VAL A 674 8.53 10.94 -2.35
N LYS A 675 7.98 9.88 -2.97
CA LYS A 675 7.41 9.98 -4.32
C LYS A 675 6.30 11.04 -4.41
N MET A 676 5.41 11.13 -3.43
CA MET A 676 4.36 12.16 -3.42
C MET A 676 4.89 13.56 -3.12
N LEU A 677 6.00 13.70 -2.38
CA LEU A 677 6.68 14.99 -2.21
C LEU A 677 7.32 15.45 -3.52
N LEU A 678 7.97 14.55 -4.26
CA LEU A 678 8.48 14.85 -5.60
C LEU A 678 7.36 15.29 -6.55
N PHE A 679 6.19 14.65 -6.46
CA PHE A 679 5.00 15.06 -7.20
C PHE A 679 4.54 16.48 -6.81
N MET A 680 4.38 16.75 -5.51
CA MET A 680 3.94 18.05 -5.00
C MET A 680 4.85 19.19 -5.47
N LEU A 681 6.16 19.00 -5.35
CA LEU A 681 7.17 19.99 -5.74
C LEU A 681 7.40 20.06 -7.26
N GLY A 682 6.82 19.14 -8.01
CA GLY A 682 6.96 19.08 -9.47
C GLY A 682 8.36 18.79 -9.97
N VAL A 683 9.29 18.33 -9.12
CA VAL A 683 10.73 18.15 -9.45
C VAL A 683 10.93 17.34 -10.73
N PRO A 684 10.26 16.18 -10.94
CA PRO A 684 10.43 15.40 -12.17
C PRO A 684 9.94 16.10 -13.45
N PHE A 685 9.17 17.17 -13.32
CA PHE A 685 8.64 17.96 -14.44
C PHE A 685 9.42 19.25 -14.70
N LEU A 686 10.35 19.62 -13.82
CA LEU A 686 11.19 20.82 -13.96
C LEU A 686 12.40 20.63 -14.90
N ARG A 687 12.47 19.51 -15.63
CA ARG A 687 13.57 19.21 -16.57
C ARG A 687 13.47 20.08 -17.83
N ASP A 688 14.61 20.51 -18.35
CA ASP A 688 14.66 21.18 -19.64
C ASP A 688 14.42 20.16 -20.76
N VAL A 689 13.29 20.30 -21.47
CA VAL A 689 13.01 19.54 -22.69
C VAL A 689 13.85 20.15 -23.81
N LYS A 690 15.18 20.03 -23.73
CA LYS A 690 16.09 20.60 -24.74
C LYS A 690 15.93 20.01 -26.14
N GLU A 691 15.13 18.95 -26.32
CA GLU A 691 14.85 18.39 -27.65
C GLU A 691 13.37 18.01 -27.80
N PRO A 692 12.62 18.64 -28.71
CA PRO A 692 11.46 18.01 -29.31
C PRO A 692 11.92 16.69 -29.94
N LEU A 693 11.24 15.57 -29.66
CA LEU A 693 11.55 14.22 -30.16
C LEU A 693 11.74 14.11 -31.69
N PHE A 694 11.44 15.16 -32.46
CA PHE A 694 11.46 15.18 -33.92
C PHE A 694 12.09 16.44 -34.56
N TYR A 695 13.21 16.98 -34.07
CA TYR A 695 13.91 18.04 -34.84
C TYR A 695 14.71 17.49 -36.05
N ARG A 696 14.92 16.17 -36.15
CA ARG A 696 15.70 15.54 -37.25
C ARG A 696 14.89 14.94 -38.40
N ALA A 697 13.60 15.23 -38.49
CA ALA A 697 12.93 15.16 -39.79
C ALA A 697 13.06 16.54 -40.43
N GLY A 698 14.24 16.82 -41.00
CA GLY A 698 14.40 17.97 -41.88
C GLY A 698 13.30 17.93 -42.94
N ASN A 699 12.84 19.11 -43.34
CA ASN A 699 11.88 19.33 -44.42
C ASN A 699 11.83 18.17 -45.43
N LEU A 700 10.93 17.22 -45.22
CA LEU A 700 10.59 16.19 -46.20
C LEU A 700 9.46 16.65 -47.12
N TYR A 701 9.05 17.91 -46.99
CA TYR A 701 8.08 18.60 -47.84
C TYR A 701 8.47 20.08 -48.12
N SER A 702 9.77 20.36 -48.30
CA SER A 702 10.21 21.60 -48.98
C SER A 702 10.91 21.26 -50.28
#